data_AF-A0A195FSY4-F1
#
_entry.id   AF-A0A195FSY4-F1
#
_cell.length_a   1.000
_cell.length_b   1.000
_cell.length_c   1.000
_cell.angle_alpha   90.00
_cell.angle_beta   90.00
_cell.angle_gamma   90.00
#
_symmetry.space_group_name_H-M   'P 1'
#
loop_
_entity.id
_entity.type
_entity.pdbx_description
1 polymer ?
#
loop_
_entity_poly.entity_id
_entity_poly.type
_entity_poly.pdbx_seq_one_letter_code
_entity_poly.pdbx_strand_id
1 'polypeptide(L)'
;MNTEILNEHLETLAGHVFDNDKLVTYKWLSKELQVHVNIAKQILWNFYQKYHSSNNIECTYLLIGHLKEKGMHVEVVRDSDVSKAKEKFSKIISEHVYSVHKPIMDLQLLATANSGDIKYSAIKFDAKMRSDEEMQLLRWGTAAKQVTIENVLDFKSVDSTNLCMTEKNTTKKISPQTENLVKKGSLDYFFGKLIVPSKSVEVMSSEKKDNNARKELIEEKVIRENKNLLERKWNRSKETDEIAKKRKRTITQNDSSDSEIQNGVEMKESFPQTESETLVKPKSLVSENKKEKEKTRRKEKKAETKKHDVAESFDHSLNTLGDIDPYEPRINTDSKPQQIQKARKAFVRPRYYSTELGIREKLFVGIITSREHLHSRDVALNKTIAHIVDKIRYFISIPEGTKPNVSFPGIVGFTDTRSILKPFHALKYIVDNYLESYDYYFLTKDVNYINARSLVEFVNKIAVSQNIHMGVQSEIDTYCSLESGILLSNSVIREMKNNLDWCVKNAYSDSDDVNFGRCILHSTSMPCSNHIEGRNLTFVQLKSTFNFEKDLAQLIEQNEFQNSVSIYPIYDHKLIYKFNMYFAAINSIKVHKQISDIRKIISATAHLGPANQRNISWPIGNQPGNRPLGRFDVLRWSYFNMSHIFFETDFINIQELKGDTKADIDNVINTAANNIISKHDNKLSFVRLLNGYLKFDASRGMDYILDLVFNEVATSKEIRKRIEICKPLGKVEIIPVPYVTENTRINIIITIDLSKKQDAVNFIEHYSQNCMEKKCKTYLMMVLLYNSDSPSKGKGDVYLDVKTYISMLNEKYKKDQSKITWLSIRLPVNVTSVDLDPMLKIAVTDLCAKKFSSESLVLLVETGTKLKVDYLNRVRMNTITRYQIFSPIPFIEYHPDIIYADEAATHDEVDVNSNYGKYDEQNYNNIAFYVKDYNAMRQTLEANIPLVRSDKDIATLLKLSKHSPVTSLFEMYVSFSDMHVFRAIEPTLKIKYKDVNCDDASNDNIYKNCLKLRNNHLGKRSQLARLILDYQSYQT
;
A
#
# COMPACT_ATOMS: atom_id res chain seq x y z
N MET A 1 -56.77 -13.53 -11.99
CA MET A 1 -56.11 -14.45 -11.03
C MET A 1 -57.22 -15.12 -10.26
N ASN A 2 -57.16 -16.42 -10.00
CA ASN A 2 -58.20 -17.08 -9.20
C ASN A 2 -58.16 -16.53 -7.76
N THR A 3 -59.33 -16.33 -7.16
CA THR A 3 -59.49 -15.79 -5.80
C THR A 3 -58.88 -16.69 -4.74
N GLU A 4 -58.97 -18.01 -4.92
CA GLU A 4 -58.35 -19.03 -4.05
C GLU A 4 -56.82 -18.90 -4.02
N ILE A 5 -56.18 -18.92 -5.20
CA ILE A 5 -54.72 -18.76 -5.36
C ILE A 5 -54.24 -17.42 -4.80
N LEU A 6 -55.03 -16.35 -4.94
CA LEU A 6 -54.71 -15.06 -4.34
C LEU A 6 -54.74 -15.12 -2.80
N ASN A 7 -55.70 -15.82 -2.20
CA ASN A 7 -55.76 -15.98 -0.74
C ASN A 7 -54.58 -16.81 -0.21
N GLU A 8 -54.24 -17.92 -0.86
CA GLU A 8 -53.08 -18.76 -0.53
C GLU A 8 -51.76 -17.94 -0.54
N HIS A 9 -51.57 -17.09 -1.55
CA HIS A 9 -50.43 -16.18 -1.62
C HIS A 9 -50.45 -15.09 -0.52
N LEU A 10 -51.63 -14.62 -0.10
CA LEU A 10 -51.78 -13.63 0.97
C LEU A 10 -51.50 -14.24 2.35
N GLU A 11 -51.86 -15.52 2.57
CA GLU A 11 -51.52 -16.26 3.80
C GLU A 11 -50.03 -16.60 3.87
N THR A 12 -49.43 -17.04 2.75
CA THR A 12 -47.98 -17.23 2.63
C THR A 12 -47.22 -15.94 2.94
N LEU A 13 -47.70 -14.81 2.42
CA LEU A 13 -47.14 -13.48 2.69
C LEU A 13 -47.35 -13.04 4.16
N ALA A 14 -48.48 -13.38 4.77
CA ALA A 14 -48.76 -13.10 6.18
C ALA A 14 -47.73 -13.76 7.10
N GLY A 15 -47.47 -15.06 6.92
CA GLY A 15 -46.48 -15.78 7.74
C GLY A 15 -45.06 -15.22 7.62
N HIS A 16 -44.68 -14.71 6.44
CA HIS A 16 -43.39 -14.04 6.26
C HIS A 16 -43.32 -12.65 6.92
N VAL A 17 -44.38 -11.83 6.83
CA VAL A 17 -44.38 -10.46 7.37
C VAL A 17 -44.64 -10.42 8.89
N PHE A 18 -45.48 -11.32 9.42
CA PHE A 18 -45.87 -11.31 10.83
C PHE A 18 -45.03 -12.22 11.72
N ASP A 19 -44.82 -13.48 11.32
CA ASP A 19 -44.19 -14.49 12.19
C ASP A 19 -42.67 -14.49 12.07
N ASN A 20 -42.14 -14.10 10.91
CA ASN A 20 -40.71 -14.13 10.58
C ASN A 20 -40.05 -12.74 10.56
N ASP A 21 -40.78 -11.67 10.92
CA ASP A 21 -40.34 -10.25 10.86
C ASP A 21 -39.66 -9.84 9.53
N LYS A 22 -40.01 -10.51 8.42
CA LYS A 22 -39.25 -10.44 7.19
C LYS A 22 -39.68 -9.24 6.35
N LEU A 23 -38.70 -8.44 5.92
CA LEU A 23 -38.91 -7.39 4.93
C LEU A 23 -39.16 -8.02 3.54
N VAL A 24 -40.32 -7.74 2.93
CA VAL A 24 -40.73 -8.33 1.65
C VAL A 24 -40.70 -7.27 0.55
N THR A 25 -39.75 -7.40 -0.39
CA THR A 25 -39.74 -6.62 -1.64
C THR A 25 -40.47 -7.37 -2.75
N TYR A 26 -41.02 -6.66 -3.75
CA TYR A 26 -41.65 -7.30 -4.92
C TYR A 26 -40.71 -8.26 -5.65
N LYS A 27 -39.40 -7.98 -5.63
CA LYS A 27 -38.36 -8.73 -6.33
C LYS A 27 -37.97 -10.02 -5.61
N TRP A 28 -38.09 -10.07 -4.28
CA TRP A 28 -38.01 -11.34 -3.55
C TRP A 28 -39.33 -12.13 -3.72
N LEU A 29 -40.49 -11.49 -3.57
CA LEU A 29 -41.79 -12.15 -3.67
C LEU A 29 -42.04 -12.82 -5.03
N SER A 30 -41.61 -12.19 -6.13
CA SER A 30 -41.69 -12.79 -7.49
C SER A 30 -40.85 -14.05 -7.64
N LYS A 31 -39.75 -14.19 -6.87
CA LYS A 31 -38.91 -15.39 -6.87
C LYS A 31 -39.54 -16.49 -6.01
N GLU A 32 -40.06 -16.14 -4.84
CA GLU A 32 -40.62 -17.11 -3.88
C GLU A 32 -41.91 -17.74 -4.41
N LEU A 33 -42.87 -16.92 -4.85
CA LEU A 33 -44.16 -17.38 -5.40
C LEU A 33 -44.07 -17.78 -6.89
N GLN A 34 -42.89 -17.66 -7.51
CA GLN A 34 -42.67 -17.93 -8.95
C GLN A 34 -43.60 -17.14 -9.91
N VAL A 35 -44.07 -15.96 -9.49
CA VAL A 35 -44.97 -15.10 -10.27
C VAL A 35 -44.22 -13.99 -11.01
N HIS A 36 -44.81 -13.49 -12.10
CA HIS A 36 -44.29 -12.33 -12.83
C HIS A 36 -44.15 -11.10 -11.92
N VAL A 37 -43.10 -10.30 -12.13
CA VAL A 37 -42.76 -9.12 -11.30
C VAL A 37 -43.93 -8.13 -11.11
N ASN A 38 -44.81 -7.96 -12.11
CA ASN A 38 -45.97 -7.06 -11.97
C ASN A 38 -47.11 -7.68 -11.14
N ILE A 39 -47.23 -9.02 -11.14
CA ILE A 39 -48.20 -9.74 -10.30
C ILE A 39 -47.76 -9.67 -8.83
N ALA A 40 -46.46 -9.83 -8.54
CA ALA A 40 -45.93 -9.67 -7.19
C ALA A 40 -46.25 -8.29 -6.58
N LYS A 41 -46.20 -7.21 -7.38
CA LYS A 41 -46.59 -5.85 -6.95
C LYS A 41 -48.09 -5.74 -6.64
N GLN A 42 -48.94 -6.42 -7.41
CA GLN A 42 -50.39 -6.49 -7.16
C GLN A 42 -50.71 -7.28 -5.88
N ILE A 43 -50.01 -8.38 -5.62
CA ILE A 43 -50.15 -9.15 -4.37
C ILE A 43 -49.76 -8.29 -3.15
N LEU A 44 -48.63 -7.58 -3.21
CA LEU A 44 -48.20 -6.67 -2.12
C LEU A 44 -49.23 -5.54 -1.87
N TRP A 45 -49.78 -4.95 -2.92
CA TRP A 45 -50.82 -3.93 -2.79
C TRP A 45 -52.09 -4.48 -2.14
N ASN A 46 -52.58 -5.64 -2.60
CA ASN A 46 -53.76 -6.29 -2.04
C ASN A 46 -53.55 -6.71 -0.57
N PHE A 47 -52.34 -7.14 -0.21
CA PHE A 47 -51.95 -7.44 1.16
C PHE A 47 -51.97 -6.20 2.05
N TYR A 48 -51.35 -5.12 1.60
CA TYR A 48 -51.32 -3.85 2.35
C TYR A 48 -52.75 -3.32 2.56
N GLN A 49 -53.57 -3.29 1.51
CA GLN A 49 -55.00 -2.90 1.60
C GLN A 49 -55.81 -3.79 2.57
N LYS A 50 -55.48 -5.09 2.69
CA LYS A 50 -56.18 -6.02 3.60
C LYS A 50 -55.77 -5.88 5.07
N TYR A 51 -54.51 -5.51 5.36
CA TYR A 51 -53.95 -5.59 6.72
C TYR A 51 -53.47 -4.26 7.34
N HIS A 52 -53.36 -3.17 6.56
CA HIS A 52 -52.93 -1.85 7.07
C HIS A 52 -53.79 -1.36 8.25
N SER A 53 -55.11 -1.53 8.18
CA SER A 53 -56.04 -1.00 9.18
C SER A 53 -56.06 -1.76 10.51
N SER A 54 -55.49 -2.97 10.58
CA SER A 54 -55.51 -3.82 11.78
C SER A 54 -54.12 -4.09 12.36
N ASN A 55 -53.07 -4.12 11.52
CA ASN A 55 -51.75 -4.59 11.90
C ASN A 55 -50.71 -3.49 11.63
N ASN A 56 -49.72 -3.36 12.51
CA ASN A 56 -48.66 -2.35 12.43
C ASN A 56 -47.68 -2.64 11.27
N ILE A 57 -48.00 -2.13 10.07
CA ILE A 57 -47.30 -2.38 8.81
C ILE A 57 -47.08 -1.06 8.06
N GLU A 58 -45.86 -0.84 7.57
CA GLU A 58 -45.52 0.22 6.63
C GLU A 58 -45.40 -0.32 5.19
N CYS A 59 -45.70 0.55 4.22
CA CYS A 59 -45.46 0.34 2.80
C CYS A 59 -44.45 1.36 2.28
N THR A 60 -43.56 0.94 1.37
CA THR A 60 -42.71 1.85 0.59
C THR A 60 -43.02 1.76 -0.90
N TYR A 61 -42.88 2.88 -1.60
CA TYR A 61 -43.23 3.04 -3.00
C TYR A 61 -42.00 3.46 -3.80
N LEU A 62 -41.96 3.05 -5.07
CA LEU A 62 -41.00 3.54 -6.05
C LEU A 62 -41.69 4.57 -6.96
N LEU A 63 -41.21 5.80 -6.93
CA LEU A 63 -41.61 6.87 -7.85
C LEU A 63 -40.55 7.03 -8.94
N ILE A 64 -40.99 7.04 -10.20
CA ILE A 64 -40.17 7.26 -11.39
C ILE A 64 -40.80 8.37 -12.21
N GLY A 65 -40.04 9.41 -12.56
CA GLY A 65 -40.55 10.54 -13.33
C GLY A 65 -39.49 11.57 -13.69
N HIS A 66 -39.91 12.67 -14.31
CA HIS A 66 -39.07 13.85 -14.51
C HIS A 66 -39.21 14.81 -13.33
N LEU A 67 -38.11 15.42 -12.88
CA LEU A 67 -38.16 16.55 -11.94
C LEU A 67 -38.56 17.84 -12.66
N LYS A 68 -38.78 18.92 -11.90
CA LYS A 68 -39.08 20.25 -12.46
C LYS A 68 -37.83 20.97 -13.03
N GLU A 69 -36.64 20.62 -12.56
CA GLU A 69 -35.37 21.27 -12.94
C GLU A 69 -34.29 20.32 -13.48
N LYS A 70 -34.54 19.00 -13.43
CA LYS A 70 -33.59 17.95 -13.83
C LYS A 70 -34.33 16.80 -14.53
N GLY A 71 -33.58 15.93 -15.21
CA GLY A 71 -34.11 14.85 -16.05
C GLY A 71 -34.82 13.72 -15.29
N MET A 72 -34.74 12.51 -15.83
CA MET A 72 -35.30 11.31 -15.21
C MET A 72 -34.72 11.09 -13.80
N HIS A 73 -35.60 10.88 -12.84
CA HIS A 73 -35.28 10.63 -11.44
C HIS A 73 -36.11 9.44 -10.91
N VAL A 74 -35.54 8.75 -9.92
CA VAL A 74 -36.09 7.55 -9.29
C VAL A 74 -35.91 7.70 -7.78
N GLU A 75 -37.01 7.68 -7.03
CA GLU A 75 -37.01 7.89 -5.58
C GLU A 75 -37.80 6.77 -4.88
N VAL A 76 -37.29 6.25 -3.77
CA VAL A 76 -37.99 5.28 -2.89
C VAL A 76 -38.47 6.03 -1.65
N VAL A 77 -39.76 5.91 -1.33
CA VAL A 77 -40.44 6.77 -0.34
C VAL A 77 -41.35 5.94 0.56
N ARG A 78 -41.43 6.27 1.86
CA ARG A 78 -42.45 5.74 2.78
C ARG A 78 -43.82 6.32 2.46
N ASP A 79 -44.89 5.56 2.71
CA ASP A 79 -46.29 6.00 2.55
C ASP A 79 -46.54 7.44 3.07
N SER A 80 -46.06 7.73 4.29
CA SER A 80 -46.11 9.03 4.98
C SER A 80 -45.62 10.25 4.18
N ASP A 81 -44.73 10.05 3.22
CA ASP A 81 -44.02 11.11 2.50
C ASP A 81 -44.24 11.06 0.98
N VAL A 82 -45.02 10.09 0.48
CA VAL A 82 -45.36 9.95 -0.95
C VAL A 82 -45.94 11.25 -1.50
N SER A 83 -46.88 11.89 -0.79
CA SER A 83 -47.50 13.15 -1.22
C SER A 83 -46.47 14.27 -1.42
N LYS A 84 -45.54 14.44 -0.47
CA LYS A 84 -44.45 15.45 -0.56
C LYS A 84 -43.46 15.13 -1.67
N ALA A 85 -43.19 13.84 -1.91
CA ALA A 85 -42.31 13.41 -2.99
C ALA A 85 -42.93 13.67 -4.37
N LYS A 86 -44.22 13.40 -4.54
CA LYS A 86 -44.97 13.66 -5.79
C LYS A 86 -44.88 15.11 -6.25
N GLU A 87 -44.91 16.09 -5.33
CA GLU A 87 -44.78 17.52 -5.63
C GLU A 87 -43.44 17.92 -6.28
N LYS A 88 -42.37 17.13 -6.12
CA LYS A 88 -41.05 17.38 -6.74
C LYS A 88 -41.06 17.15 -8.25
N PHE A 89 -41.90 16.23 -8.71
CA PHE A 89 -41.94 15.79 -10.10
C PHE A 89 -42.74 16.76 -10.97
N SER A 90 -42.31 16.94 -12.22
CA SER A 90 -43.08 17.62 -13.28
C SER A 90 -44.02 16.64 -13.99
N LYS A 91 -43.60 15.37 -14.12
CA LYS A 91 -44.40 14.26 -14.66
C LYS A 91 -43.95 12.93 -14.06
N ILE A 92 -44.86 12.20 -13.44
CA ILE A 92 -44.64 10.83 -12.98
C ILE A 92 -44.93 9.86 -14.15
N ILE A 93 -44.10 8.83 -14.28
CA ILE A 93 -44.13 7.81 -15.33
C ILE A 93 -44.45 6.44 -14.73
N SER A 94 -43.96 6.15 -13.52
CA SER A 94 -44.35 4.95 -12.78
C SER A 94 -44.43 5.23 -11.28
N GLU A 95 -45.45 4.67 -10.66
CA GLU A 95 -45.67 4.58 -9.22
C GLU A 95 -46.09 3.14 -8.92
N HIS A 96 -45.46 2.49 -7.93
CA HIS A 96 -45.87 1.16 -7.46
C HIS A 96 -45.23 0.83 -6.11
N VAL A 97 -45.86 -0.12 -5.39
CA VAL A 97 -45.31 -0.70 -4.16
C VAL A 97 -43.93 -1.32 -4.43
N TYR A 98 -42.95 -0.96 -3.61
CA TYR A 98 -41.60 -1.50 -3.60
C TYR A 98 -41.47 -2.64 -2.58
N SER A 99 -41.91 -2.40 -1.34
CA SER A 99 -41.90 -3.39 -0.26
C SER A 99 -42.99 -3.16 0.78
N VAL A 100 -43.28 -4.21 1.55
CA VAL A 100 -44.13 -4.19 2.74
C VAL A 100 -43.36 -4.80 3.92
N HIS A 101 -43.44 -4.18 5.10
CA HIS A 101 -42.72 -4.59 6.31
C HIS A 101 -43.35 -3.99 7.58
N LYS A 102 -43.02 -4.51 8.78
CA LYS A 102 -43.24 -3.78 10.05
C LYS A 102 -42.38 -2.49 10.07
N PRO A 103 -42.68 -1.47 10.90
CA PRO A 103 -41.97 -0.18 10.83
C PRO A 103 -40.45 -0.30 10.97
N ILE A 104 -39.70 0.27 10.02
CA ILE A 104 -38.22 0.23 10.03
C ILE A 104 -37.62 1.62 10.28
N MET A 105 -36.56 1.69 11.08
CA MET A 105 -35.93 2.98 11.40
C MET A 105 -35.17 3.56 10.20
N ASP A 106 -34.58 2.71 9.34
CA ASP A 106 -33.79 3.11 8.18
C ASP A 106 -34.25 2.40 6.89
N LEU A 107 -34.41 3.17 5.81
CA LEU A 107 -34.73 2.71 4.46
C LEU A 107 -33.54 2.03 3.78
N GLN A 108 -32.30 2.29 4.20
CA GLN A 108 -31.11 1.70 3.58
C GLN A 108 -31.05 0.16 3.75
N LEU A 109 -31.80 -0.40 4.72
CA LEU A 109 -32.01 -1.83 4.89
C LEU A 109 -32.72 -2.49 3.67
N LEU A 110 -33.46 -1.72 2.86
CA LEU A 110 -34.02 -2.21 1.60
C LEU A 110 -32.95 -2.72 0.62
N ALA A 111 -31.74 -2.16 0.68
CA ALA A 111 -30.63 -2.56 -0.19
C ALA A 111 -30.02 -3.92 0.18
N THR A 112 -30.28 -4.47 1.37
CA THR A 112 -29.83 -5.81 1.76
C THR A 112 -30.79 -6.93 1.36
N ALA A 113 -31.95 -6.61 0.76
CA ALA A 113 -32.89 -7.60 0.27
C ALA A 113 -32.35 -8.35 -0.96
N ASN A 114 -32.51 -9.68 -0.97
CA ASN A 114 -31.89 -10.59 -1.95
C ASN A 114 -32.16 -10.23 -3.42
N SER A 115 -31.15 -10.49 -4.26
CA SER A 115 -31.25 -10.37 -5.72
C SER A 115 -32.21 -11.41 -6.32
N GLY A 116 -33.40 -10.95 -6.74
CA GLY A 116 -34.36 -11.77 -7.47
C GLY A 116 -33.96 -12.12 -8.92
N ASP A 117 -34.64 -13.14 -9.44
CA ASP A 117 -34.34 -13.86 -10.69
C ASP A 117 -34.80 -13.10 -11.96
N ILE A 118 -34.10 -13.33 -13.08
CA ILE A 118 -34.39 -12.77 -14.41
C ILE A 118 -35.58 -13.48 -15.08
N LYS A 119 -35.87 -14.75 -14.73
CA LYS A 119 -36.97 -15.55 -15.32
C LYS A 119 -38.34 -14.86 -15.32
N TYR A 120 -38.60 -14.03 -14.31
CA TYR A 120 -39.88 -13.34 -14.08
C TYR A 120 -39.89 -11.88 -14.57
N SER A 121 -38.87 -11.50 -15.35
CA SER A 121 -38.74 -10.19 -16.02
C SER A 121 -39.87 -9.94 -17.03
N ALA A 122 -40.26 -8.67 -17.17
CA ALA A 122 -41.12 -8.21 -18.27
C ALA A 122 -40.38 -8.17 -19.62
N ILE A 123 -39.07 -7.95 -19.62
CA ILE A 123 -38.23 -8.03 -20.82
C ILE A 123 -37.71 -9.47 -20.95
N LYS A 124 -38.27 -10.21 -21.91
CA LYS A 124 -37.78 -11.53 -22.32
C LYS A 124 -36.85 -11.34 -23.52
N PHE A 125 -35.54 -11.48 -23.30
CA PHE A 125 -34.58 -11.64 -24.39
C PHE A 125 -34.63 -13.10 -24.88
N ASP A 126 -34.64 -13.36 -26.20
CA ASP A 126 -34.41 -14.72 -26.75
C ASP A 126 -32.90 -15.06 -26.72
N ALA A 127 -32.30 -14.86 -25.55
CA ALA A 127 -30.89 -15.04 -25.26
C ALA A 127 -30.59 -16.53 -24.99
N LYS A 128 -30.77 -17.37 -26.01
CA LYS A 128 -30.33 -18.77 -25.96
C LYS A 128 -28.81 -18.82 -25.83
N MET A 129 -28.33 -19.57 -24.85
CA MET A 129 -26.91 -19.92 -24.75
C MET A 129 -26.59 -20.91 -25.88
N ARG A 130 -25.94 -20.40 -26.92
CA ARG A 130 -25.44 -21.19 -28.05
C ARG A 130 -24.04 -21.71 -27.75
N SER A 131 -23.65 -22.84 -28.34
CA SER A 131 -22.23 -23.24 -28.32
C SER A 131 -21.40 -22.31 -29.19
N ASP A 132 -20.08 -22.27 -28.96
CA ASP A 132 -19.17 -21.53 -29.85
C ASP A 132 -19.24 -22.06 -31.28
N GLU A 133 -19.47 -23.37 -31.46
CA GLU A 133 -19.68 -24.03 -32.76
C GLU A 133 -20.96 -23.54 -33.45
N GLU A 134 -22.07 -23.43 -32.73
CA GLU A 134 -23.35 -22.91 -33.26
C GLU A 134 -23.22 -21.42 -33.60
N MET A 135 -22.55 -20.62 -32.75
CA MET A 135 -22.21 -19.24 -33.10
C MET A 135 -21.28 -19.13 -34.30
N GLN A 136 -20.33 -20.05 -34.46
CA GLN A 136 -19.40 -20.07 -35.59
C GLN A 136 -20.15 -20.41 -36.89
N LEU A 137 -21.06 -21.38 -36.86
CA LEU A 137 -21.94 -21.70 -37.99
C LEU A 137 -22.86 -20.53 -38.36
N LEU A 138 -23.44 -19.85 -37.38
CA LEU A 138 -24.35 -18.71 -37.61
C LEU A 138 -23.64 -17.43 -38.08
N ARG A 139 -22.37 -17.23 -37.71
CA ARG A 139 -21.59 -16.04 -38.08
C ARG A 139 -20.88 -16.14 -39.43
N TRP A 140 -20.42 -17.33 -39.81
CA TRP A 140 -19.60 -17.54 -41.00
C TRP A 140 -20.17 -18.58 -41.98
N GLY A 141 -21.32 -19.18 -41.68
CA GLY A 141 -21.96 -20.17 -42.53
C GLY A 141 -21.10 -21.41 -42.75
N THR A 142 -21.34 -22.08 -43.88
CA THR A 142 -20.53 -23.25 -44.32
C THR A 142 -19.09 -22.90 -44.69
N ALA A 143 -18.77 -21.62 -44.95
CA ALA A 143 -17.41 -21.18 -45.29
C ALA A 143 -16.41 -21.45 -44.15
N ALA A 144 -16.87 -21.52 -42.89
CA ALA A 144 -16.03 -21.88 -41.74
C ALA A 144 -15.34 -23.26 -41.89
N LYS A 145 -15.91 -24.19 -42.68
CA LYS A 145 -15.32 -25.53 -42.86
C LYS A 145 -14.06 -25.54 -43.73
N GLN A 146 -13.86 -24.58 -44.64
CA GLN A 146 -12.69 -24.59 -45.54
C GLN A 146 -11.39 -24.31 -44.79
N VAL A 147 -11.38 -23.30 -43.91
CA VAL A 147 -10.19 -22.90 -43.11
C VAL A 147 -9.72 -24.01 -42.16
N THR A 148 -10.63 -24.90 -41.72
CA THR A 148 -10.29 -26.06 -40.89
C THR A 148 -9.76 -27.27 -41.67
N ILE A 149 -9.89 -27.32 -43.00
CA ILE A 149 -9.53 -28.51 -43.80
C ILE A 149 -8.09 -28.43 -44.32
N GLU A 150 -7.60 -27.25 -44.70
CA GLU A 150 -6.24 -27.11 -45.23
C GLU A 150 -5.15 -27.45 -44.20
N ASN A 151 -5.38 -27.15 -42.92
CA ASN A 151 -4.45 -27.45 -41.82
C ASN A 151 -4.47 -28.92 -41.33
N VAL A 152 -5.14 -29.85 -42.04
CA VAL A 152 -5.32 -31.25 -41.61
C VAL A 152 -4.80 -32.28 -42.64
N LEU A 153 -4.41 -31.85 -43.86
CA LEU A 153 -4.05 -32.76 -44.94
C LEU A 153 -2.55 -32.89 -45.26
N ASP A 154 -1.67 -32.23 -44.50
CA ASP A 154 -0.22 -32.44 -44.59
C ASP A 154 0.31 -33.53 -43.63
N PHE A 155 -0.49 -34.61 -43.47
CA PHE A 155 -0.07 -35.89 -42.85
C PHE A 155 -1.08 -37.02 -43.12
N LYS A 156 -0.91 -37.81 -44.20
CA LYS A 156 -1.45 -39.20 -44.26
C LYS A 156 -0.94 -40.10 -45.40
N SER A 157 -0.19 -41.12 -45.01
CA SER A 157 -0.08 -42.46 -45.62
C SER A 157 0.63 -43.36 -44.59
N VAL A 158 0.38 -44.68 -44.46
CA VAL A 158 -0.66 -45.57 -45.01
C VAL A 158 -0.86 -46.72 -43.96
N ASP A 159 -2.06 -47.31 -43.90
CA ASP A 159 -2.50 -48.65 -43.39
C ASP A 159 -1.75 -49.45 -42.28
N SER A 160 -2.33 -50.43 -41.59
CA SER A 160 -3.69 -50.74 -41.06
C SER A 160 -3.62 -52.09 -40.29
N THR A 161 -4.74 -52.58 -39.69
CA THR A 161 -4.91 -53.92 -39.02
C THR A 161 -4.19 -54.13 -37.66
N ASN A 162 -4.54 -55.09 -36.77
CA ASN A 162 -5.84 -55.73 -36.44
C ASN A 162 -5.78 -56.47 -35.07
N LEU A 163 -6.88 -56.40 -34.27
CA LEU A 163 -7.31 -57.40 -33.26
C LEU A 163 -6.34 -57.74 -32.08
N CYS A 164 -6.68 -58.51 -31.03
CA CYS A 164 -7.92 -58.67 -30.22
C CYS A 164 -7.65 -59.53 -28.94
N MET A 165 -8.16 -59.10 -27.77
CA MET A 165 -8.53 -59.93 -26.57
C MET A 165 -7.49 -60.72 -25.71
N THR A 166 -7.92 -60.98 -24.46
CA THR A 166 -7.61 -62.11 -23.53
C THR A 166 -6.26 -62.24 -22.76
N GLU A 167 -6.32 -61.83 -21.47
CA GLU A 167 -6.12 -62.63 -20.22
C GLU A 167 -4.81 -63.37 -19.80
N LYS A 168 -4.56 -63.29 -18.47
CA LYS A 168 -3.92 -64.27 -17.53
C LYS A 168 -2.38 -64.48 -17.64
N ASN A 169 -1.61 -64.17 -16.58
CA ASN A 169 -1.24 -65.01 -15.40
C ASN A 169 -0.32 -66.21 -15.76
N THR A 170 0.77 -66.57 -15.03
CA THR A 170 1.11 -66.35 -13.60
C THR A 170 2.58 -66.72 -13.27
N THR A 171 3.15 -66.19 -12.15
CA THR A 171 4.25 -66.78 -11.32
C THR A 171 5.69 -66.91 -11.92
N LYS A 172 6.82 -67.08 -11.17
CA LYS A 172 7.13 -67.22 -9.71
C LYS A 172 8.63 -66.92 -9.42
N LYS A 173 8.94 -66.19 -8.32
CA LYS A 173 10.25 -66.16 -7.56
C LYS A 173 11.50 -65.70 -8.40
N ILE A 174 12.68 -65.35 -7.86
CA ILE A 174 13.39 -65.60 -6.58
C ILE A 174 14.00 -64.30 -6.01
N SER A 175 14.30 -64.29 -4.71
CA SER A 175 15.13 -63.31 -3.98
C SER A 175 15.98 -64.06 -2.92
N PRO A 176 16.93 -63.45 -2.19
CA PRO A 176 17.49 -62.08 -2.26
C PRO A 176 19.04 -62.05 -2.33
N GLN A 177 19.66 -60.85 -2.35
CA GLN A 177 20.79 -60.53 -1.47
C GLN A 177 21.01 -59.01 -1.35
N THR A 178 21.78 -58.59 -0.35
CA THR A 178 21.91 -57.20 0.15
C THR A 178 23.31 -56.64 -0.04
N GLU A 179 23.44 -55.33 -0.27
CA GLU A 179 24.45 -54.52 0.43
C GLU A 179 24.10 -53.03 0.45
N ASN A 180 24.67 -52.29 1.40
CA ASN A 180 24.36 -50.88 1.68
C ASN A 180 25.43 -49.93 1.13
N LEU A 181 25.03 -48.76 0.63
CA LEU A 181 25.93 -47.59 0.60
C LEU A 181 25.15 -46.25 0.48
N VAL A 182 24.88 -45.63 1.63
CA VAL A 182 24.25 -44.30 1.71
C VAL A 182 25.31 -43.21 1.49
N LYS A 183 25.22 -42.45 0.40
CA LYS A 183 26.07 -41.28 0.16
C LYS A 183 25.46 -40.02 0.79
N LYS A 184 26.15 -39.44 1.79
CA LYS A 184 25.85 -38.09 2.31
C LYS A 184 25.91 -37.06 1.18
N GLY A 185 24.90 -36.20 1.07
CA GLY A 185 24.93 -35.02 0.19
C GLY A 185 25.65 -33.85 0.88
N SER A 186 26.52 -33.16 0.14
CA SER A 186 27.27 -31.98 0.64
C SER A 186 26.35 -30.80 0.94
N LEU A 187 26.74 -29.98 1.93
CA LEU A 187 26.01 -28.81 2.44
C LEU A 187 26.77 -27.49 2.18
N ASP A 188 27.84 -27.53 1.38
CA ASP A 188 28.94 -26.55 1.41
C ASP A 188 28.66 -25.21 0.66
N TYR A 189 27.44 -24.98 0.18
CA TYR A 189 27.09 -23.82 -0.65
C TYR A 189 26.40 -22.64 0.09
N PHE A 190 26.41 -22.64 1.43
CA PHE A 190 25.73 -21.58 2.23
C PHE A 190 26.64 -20.70 3.11
N PHE A 191 27.96 -20.94 3.16
CA PHE A 191 28.91 -20.09 3.92
C PHE A 191 30.02 -19.55 3.01
N GLY A 192 29.72 -18.45 2.32
CA GLY A 192 30.67 -17.75 1.46
C GLY A 192 31.86 -17.19 2.23
N LYS A 193 33.08 -17.63 1.88
CA LYS A 193 34.33 -17.19 2.49
C LYS A 193 34.67 -15.74 2.14
N LEU A 194 34.84 -14.91 3.17
CA LEU A 194 35.62 -13.67 3.10
C LEU A 194 37.11 -14.05 2.98
N ILE A 195 37.72 -13.82 1.80
CA ILE A 195 39.18 -13.89 1.62
C ILE A 195 39.64 -12.65 0.84
N VAL A 196 40.61 -11.94 1.42
CA VAL A 196 41.37 -10.87 0.76
C VAL A 196 42.58 -11.50 0.06
N PRO A 197 42.82 -11.28 -1.24
CA PRO A 197 43.96 -11.87 -1.94
C PRO A 197 45.27 -11.10 -1.68
N SER A 198 46.26 -11.78 -1.11
CA SER A 198 47.67 -11.35 -1.06
C SER A 198 48.44 -11.76 -2.33
N LYS A 199 49.50 -11.03 -2.68
CA LYS A 199 50.35 -11.29 -3.87
C LYS A 199 51.58 -12.16 -3.56
N SER A 200 51.90 -13.09 -4.48
CA SER A 200 53.26 -13.53 -4.88
C SER A 200 53.13 -14.52 -6.07
N VAL A 201 53.68 -14.28 -7.27
CA VAL A 201 55.06 -14.61 -7.72
C VAL A 201 55.32 -16.13 -7.72
N GLU A 202 55.55 -16.85 -8.84
CA GLU A 202 55.44 -16.52 -10.29
C GLU A 202 55.18 -17.82 -11.14
N VAL A 203 55.62 -18.16 -12.37
CA VAL A 203 56.69 -17.70 -13.32
C VAL A 203 56.32 -18.01 -14.81
N MET A 204 57.29 -18.26 -15.71
CA MET A 204 57.21 -18.41 -17.18
C MET A 204 56.86 -19.85 -17.66
N SER A 205 56.64 -20.22 -18.93
CA SER A 205 56.88 -19.63 -20.28
C SER A 205 55.87 -20.23 -21.31
N SER A 206 55.78 -19.91 -22.63
CA SER A 206 56.62 -19.15 -23.58
C SER A 206 55.80 -18.56 -24.77
N GLU A 207 56.35 -17.54 -25.44
CA GLU A 207 56.23 -17.12 -26.87
C GLU A 207 54.92 -17.35 -27.71
N LYS A 208 54.41 -16.43 -28.55
CA LYS A 208 55.07 -15.45 -29.45
C LYS A 208 54.10 -14.34 -29.95
N LYS A 209 54.64 -13.13 -30.20
CA LYS A 209 54.34 -12.05 -31.20
C LYS A 209 53.04 -12.09 -32.05
N ASP A 210 52.40 -10.97 -32.46
CA ASP A 210 52.62 -9.51 -32.24
C ASP A 210 51.34 -8.70 -32.63
N ASN A 211 51.36 -7.36 -32.45
CA ASN A 211 50.41 -6.31 -32.94
C ASN A 211 49.13 -5.96 -32.12
N ASN A 212 49.18 -4.90 -31.28
CA ASN A 212 48.16 -3.81 -31.22
C ASN A 212 48.51 -2.61 -30.28
N ALA A 213 49.62 -1.91 -30.53
CA ALA A 213 50.05 -0.75 -29.72
C ALA A 213 49.23 0.54 -29.95
N ARG A 214 47.91 0.54 -29.64
CA ARG A 214 47.09 1.78 -29.62
C ARG A 214 45.84 1.80 -28.73
N LYS A 215 45.56 0.77 -27.92
CA LYS A 215 44.38 0.72 -27.01
C LYS A 215 44.67 1.08 -25.54
N GLU A 216 45.82 0.69 -25.00
CA GLU A 216 46.09 0.69 -23.54
C GLU A 216 46.07 2.09 -22.90
N LEU A 217 46.46 3.14 -23.63
CA LEU A 217 46.46 4.54 -23.17
C LEU A 217 45.07 5.11 -22.84
N ILE A 218 43.98 4.44 -23.25
CA ILE A 218 42.61 4.86 -22.93
C ILE A 218 42.13 4.16 -21.63
N GLU A 219 42.46 2.89 -21.45
CA GLU A 219 41.97 2.09 -20.31
C GLU A 219 42.63 2.49 -18.99
N GLU A 220 43.95 2.79 -18.98
CA GLU A 220 44.62 3.31 -17.78
C GLU A 220 43.97 4.59 -17.23
N LYS A 221 43.47 5.47 -18.11
CA LYS A 221 42.85 6.74 -17.72
C LYS A 221 41.50 6.51 -17.04
N VAL A 222 40.65 5.68 -17.65
CA VAL A 222 39.33 5.31 -17.12
C VAL A 222 39.45 4.53 -15.79
N ILE A 223 40.48 3.70 -15.64
CA ILE A 223 40.74 2.95 -14.39
C ILE A 223 41.19 3.88 -13.26
N ARG A 224 41.99 4.92 -13.54
CA ARG A 224 42.37 5.93 -12.53
C ARG A 224 41.18 6.79 -12.11
N GLU A 225 40.34 7.23 -13.04
CA GLU A 225 39.14 8.03 -12.72
C GLU A 225 38.11 7.24 -11.89
N ASN A 226 37.86 5.97 -12.24
CA ASN A 226 36.96 5.12 -11.46
C ASN A 226 37.47 4.80 -10.04
N LYS A 227 38.78 4.61 -9.86
CA LYS A 227 39.37 4.48 -8.50
C LYS A 227 39.19 5.77 -7.69
N ASN A 228 39.48 6.92 -8.27
CA ASN A 228 39.27 8.22 -7.62
C ASN A 228 37.80 8.47 -7.25
N LEU A 229 36.83 7.96 -8.03
CA LEU A 229 35.40 8.02 -7.70
C LEU A 229 35.02 7.11 -6.52
N LEU A 230 35.54 5.88 -6.49
CA LEU A 230 35.28 4.91 -5.42
C LEU A 230 35.90 5.35 -4.09
N GLU A 231 37.14 5.85 -4.10
CA GLU A 231 37.79 6.41 -2.90
C GLU A 231 37.06 7.66 -2.39
N ARG A 232 36.56 8.53 -3.29
CA ARG A 232 35.70 9.67 -2.91
C ARG A 232 34.36 9.22 -2.30
N LYS A 233 33.74 8.14 -2.78
CA LYS A 233 32.53 7.59 -2.14
C LYS A 233 32.82 6.97 -0.77
N TRP A 234 33.94 6.27 -0.58
CA TRP A 234 34.31 5.68 0.71
C TRP A 234 34.73 6.74 1.74
N ASN A 235 35.46 7.77 1.31
CA ASN A 235 35.84 8.86 2.21
C ASN A 235 34.62 9.68 2.65
N ARG A 236 33.66 9.97 1.75
CA ARG A 236 32.38 10.59 2.14
C ARG A 236 31.58 9.75 3.13
N SER A 237 31.50 8.42 2.95
CA SER A 237 30.76 7.58 3.91
C SER A 237 31.43 7.54 5.28
N LYS A 238 32.77 7.51 5.34
CA LYS A 238 33.53 7.67 6.59
C LYS A 238 33.32 9.04 7.24
N GLU A 239 33.34 10.13 6.48
CA GLU A 239 33.06 11.48 7.00
C GLU A 239 31.64 11.60 7.57
N THR A 240 30.61 11.05 6.90
CA THR A 240 29.25 11.05 7.46
C THR A 240 29.15 10.27 8.78
N ASP A 241 29.89 9.17 8.89
CA ASP A 241 29.92 8.33 10.08
C ASP A 241 30.69 8.99 11.23
N GLU A 242 31.79 9.69 10.94
CA GLU A 242 32.52 10.52 11.91
C GLU A 242 31.71 11.74 12.36
N ILE A 243 31.00 12.42 11.46
CA ILE A 243 30.13 13.56 11.79
C ILE A 243 28.95 13.09 12.66
N ALA A 244 28.38 11.90 12.39
CA ALA A 244 27.38 11.28 13.25
C ALA A 244 27.94 10.92 14.64
N LYS A 245 29.17 10.39 14.70
CA LYS A 245 29.86 10.06 15.97
C LYS A 245 30.27 11.30 16.76
N LYS A 246 30.72 12.39 16.10
CA LYS A 246 31.00 13.70 16.73
C LYS A 246 29.72 14.33 17.27
N ARG A 247 28.62 14.37 16.48
CA ARG A 247 27.32 14.87 16.95
C ARG A 247 26.76 14.09 18.16
N LYS A 248 27.09 12.81 18.32
CA LYS A 248 26.76 12.03 19.54
C LYS A 248 27.70 12.26 20.74
N ARG A 249 28.84 12.95 20.56
CA ARG A 249 29.75 13.33 21.66
C ARG A 249 29.59 14.78 22.12
N THR A 250 29.08 15.68 21.27
CA THR A 250 28.86 17.10 21.60
C THR A 250 27.56 17.38 22.37
N ILE A 251 26.75 16.37 22.69
CA ILE A 251 25.47 16.51 23.41
C ILE A 251 25.59 16.19 24.91
N THR A 252 26.74 15.70 25.38
CA THR A 252 26.97 15.31 26.78
C THR A 252 28.12 16.09 27.44
N GLN A 253 27.95 17.41 27.57
CA GLN A 253 28.53 18.22 28.65
C GLN A 253 28.00 19.67 28.62
N ASN A 254 27.11 19.99 29.56
CA ASN A 254 26.95 21.28 30.26
C ASN A 254 25.65 21.22 31.09
N ASP A 255 25.77 21.25 32.42
CA ASP A 255 24.66 21.12 33.38
C ASP A 255 24.28 22.47 34.02
N SER A 256 23.09 22.49 34.64
CA SER A 256 22.48 23.59 35.44
C SER A 256 22.07 24.85 34.65
N SER A 257 20.91 25.48 34.90
CA SER A 257 20.00 25.40 36.07
C SER A 257 18.52 25.49 35.67
N ASP A 258 17.63 25.09 36.59
CA ASP A 258 16.23 24.73 36.31
C ASP A 258 15.21 25.89 36.29
N SER A 259 14.18 25.73 35.47
CA SER A 259 12.77 25.82 35.93
C SER A 259 11.81 25.29 34.86
N GLU A 260 10.78 24.54 35.28
CA GLU A 260 9.84 23.85 34.39
C GLU A 260 8.62 24.73 34.03
N ILE A 261 7.94 24.42 32.91
CA ILE A 261 6.52 23.99 32.94
C ILE A 261 5.99 23.55 31.54
N GLN A 262 5.48 22.32 31.52
CA GLN A 262 4.42 21.73 30.67
C GLN A 262 4.48 21.84 29.12
N ASN A 263 4.73 20.68 28.50
CA ASN A 263 4.16 20.34 27.19
C ASN A 263 2.64 20.11 27.31
N GLY A 264 1.88 20.47 26.27
CA GLY A 264 0.50 20.02 26.11
C GLY A 264 0.43 18.57 25.64
N VAL A 265 -0.37 17.73 26.32
CA VAL A 265 -0.71 16.37 25.90
C VAL A 265 -2.13 16.36 25.37
N GLU A 266 -2.39 15.71 24.24
CA GLU A 266 -3.75 15.43 23.79
C GLU A 266 -4.44 14.46 24.77
N MET A 267 -5.44 14.98 25.50
CA MET A 267 -6.25 14.15 26.39
C MET A 267 -7.18 13.24 25.60
N LYS A 268 -7.41 12.05 26.16
CA LYS A 268 -8.75 11.43 26.15
C LYS A 268 -9.25 11.41 27.58
N GLU A 269 -10.47 11.87 27.78
CA GLU A 269 -11.04 12.07 29.10
C GLU A 269 -11.53 10.77 29.74
N SER A 270 -11.32 10.65 31.05
CA SER A 270 -12.28 10.03 31.95
C SER A 270 -12.02 10.50 33.39
N PHE A 271 -12.92 11.32 33.93
CA PHE A 271 -13.06 11.68 35.35
C PHE A 271 -13.63 10.48 36.16
N PRO A 272 -13.50 10.37 37.51
CA PRO A 272 -13.98 11.38 38.48
C PRO A 272 -13.27 11.51 39.87
N GLN A 273 -13.65 12.58 40.60
CA GLN A 273 -13.81 12.69 42.09
C GLN A 273 -12.61 12.40 43.03
N THR A 274 -12.44 13.02 44.22
CA THR A 274 -13.22 14.04 44.97
C THR A 274 -12.28 14.92 45.84
N GLU A 275 -12.87 15.90 46.56
CA GLU A 275 -12.37 16.57 47.80
C GLU A 275 -11.08 17.44 47.67
N SER A 276 -10.99 18.74 48.03
CA SER A 276 -11.69 19.68 48.95
C SER A 276 -11.07 19.85 50.35
N GLU A 277 -10.35 20.96 50.56
CA GLU A 277 -10.27 21.85 51.75
C GLU A 277 -9.29 23.00 51.34
N THR A 278 -9.65 24.30 51.32
CA THR A 278 -9.68 25.29 52.43
C THR A 278 -8.40 25.33 53.27
N LEU A 279 -7.72 26.45 53.58
CA LEU A 279 -7.98 27.91 53.51
C LEU A 279 -6.72 28.62 52.90
N VAL A 280 -6.48 29.95 52.79
CA VAL A 280 -6.93 31.18 53.47
C VAL A 280 -6.88 32.38 52.49
N LYS A 281 -7.84 33.32 52.57
CA LYS A 281 -7.69 34.70 52.06
C LYS A 281 -7.30 35.64 53.22
N PRO A 282 -6.40 36.61 53.00
CA PRO A 282 -6.84 38.00 53.07
C PRO A 282 -6.18 38.89 51.97
N LYS A 283 -6.96 39.65 51.19
CA LYS A 283 -7.20 41.11 51.34
C LYS A 283 -6.10 42.00 50.69
N SER A 284 -6.37 43.19 50.14
CA SER A 284 -7.63 43.85 49.71
C SER A 284 -7.31 45.24 49.11
N LEU A 285 -8.33 45.92 48.53
CA LEU A 285 -8.37 47.36 48.18
C LEU A 285 -7.52 47.74 46.93
N VAL A 286 -7.85 48.75 46.12
CA VAL A 286 -8.96 49.74 46.13
C VAL A 286 -9.26 50.09 44.65
N SER A 287 -10.48 49.87 44.12
CA SER A 287 -11.56 50.86 43.87
C SER A 287 -11.11 52.11 43.08
N GLU A 288 -11.72 52.54 41.97
CA GLU A 288 -13.07 53.13 41.78
C GLU A 288 -13.23 53.46 40.25
N ASN A 289 -14.34 53.86 39.60
CA ASN A 289 -15.76 54.10 39.93
C ASN A 289 -16.62 54.21 38.63
N LYS A 290 -17.93 53.88 38.70
CA LYS A 290 -19.15 54.63 38.21
C LYS A 290 -19.16 55.26 36.77
N LYS A 291 -20.28 55.40 36.03
CA LYS A 291 -21.72 55.07 36.19
C LYS A 291 -22.54 55.36 34.89
N GLU A 292 -23.73 54.75 34.78
CA GLU A 292 -25.02 55.30 34.24
C GLU A 292 -25.14 55.87 32.79
N LYS A 293 -26.03 55.31 31.93
CA LYS A 293 -27.45 55.71 31.62
C LYS A 293 -27.56 56.55 30.32
N GLU A 294 -28.68 56.67 29.57
CA GLU A 294 -30.03 56.06 29.59
C GLU A 294 -30.70 56.09 28.17
N LYS A 295 -31.77 55.30 27.96
CA LYS A 295 -33.05 55.55 27.18
C LYS A 295 -33.05 56.49 25.93
N THR A 296 -33.85 56.33 24.85
CA THR A 296 -35.00 55.48 24.43
C THR A 296 -35.29 55.74 22.91
N ARG A 297 -36.28 55.19 22.15
CA ARG A 297 -37.59 54.53 22.42
C ARG A 297 -38.07 53.74 21.17
N ARG A 298 -38.83 52.63 21.36
CA ARG A 298 -40.02 52.09 20.61
C ARG A 298 -40.10 52.28 19.07
N LYS A 299 -40.47 51.29 18.23
CA LYS A 299 -41.59 50.28 18.23
C LYS A 299 -41.28 49.25 17.07
N GLU A 300 -41.93 48.10 16.81
CA GLU A 300 -42.89 47.18 17.50
C GLU A 300 -42.92 45.79 16.77
N LYS A 301 -43.49 44.75 17.42
CA LYS A 301 -44.13 43.51 16.85
C LYS A 301 -43.35 42.48 15.98
N LYS A 302 -43.39 41.23 16.48
CA LYS A 302 -43.54 39.90 15.81
C LYS A 302 -42.53 39.48 14.71
N ALA A 303 -41.99 38.25 14.65
CA ALA A 303 -42.35 37.01 15.36
C ALA A 303 -41.14 36.07 15.62
N GLU A 304 -41.23 35.32 16.72
CA GLU A 304 -40.66 34.00 17.05
C GLU A 304 -39.16 33.64 16.89
N THR A 305 -38.74 32.70 17.75
CA THR A 305 -37.34 32.34 18.09
C THR A 305 -37.22 30.80 18.11
N LYS A 306 -36.04 30.15 17.96
CA LYS A 306 -35.02 29.87 19.01
C LYS A 306 -35.64 29.66 20.43
N LYS A 307 -35.21 28.69 21.26
CA LYS A 307 -33.98 27.88 21.24
C LYS A 307 -34.22 26.53 21.96
N HIS A 308 -33.14 25.82 22.25
CA HIS A 308 -33.06 24.46 22.82
C HIS A 308 -33.26 24.38 24.36
N ASP A 309 -33.54 23.15 24.81
CA ASP A 309 -33.23 22.52 26.12
C ASP A 309 -34.17 22.65 27.35
N VAL A 310 -34.05 21.58 28.16
CA VAL A 310 -34.56 21.33 29.54
C VAL A 310 -36.03 20.89 29.66
N ALA A 311 -36.26 19.97 30.61
CA ALA A 311 -37.54 19.34 30.93
C ALA A 311 -38.09 19.85 32.27
N GLU A 312 -39.39 19.63 32.53
CA GLU A 312 -39.90 19.37 33.88
C GLU A 312 -41.20 18.55 33.83
N SER A 313 -41.82 18.30 34.98
CA SER A 313 -42.69 17.13 35.22
C SER A 313 -44.04 17.46 35.90
N PHE A 314 -44.95 16.47 35.91
CA PHE A 314 -46.27 16.47 36.55
C PHE A 314 -47.31 17.44 35.91
N ASP A 315 -48.63 17.30 36.09
CA ASP A 315 -49.35 16.41 37.02
C ASP A 315 -50.77 15.97 36.53
N HIS A 316 -51.31 14.91 37.16
CA HIS A 316 -52.72 14.63 37.53
C HIS A 316 -53.94 14.88 36.59
N SER A 317 -55.09 14.16 36.67
CA SER A 317 -55.55 13.06 37.56
C SER A 317 -56.89 12.42 37.08
N LEU A 318 -57.25 11.25 37.64
CA LEU A 318 -58.60 10.61 37.73
C LEU A 318 -59.25 10.16 36.38
N ASN A 319 -59.91 9.00 36.22
CA ASN A 319 -60.23 7.83 37.08
C ASN A 319 -60.46 6.59 36.11
N THR A 320 -60.87 5.35 36.43
CA THR A 320 -61.54 4.68 37.58
C THR A 320 -61.22 3.15 37.59
N LEU A 321 -61.96 2.33 38.38
CA LEU A 321 -61.92 0.85 38.44
C LEU A 321 -62.70 0.19 37.27
N GLY A 322 -62.60 -1.12 36.94
CA GLY A 322 -61.84 -2.29 37.44
C GLY A 322 -61.68 -3.33 36.29
N ASP A 323 -61.15 -4.55 36.41
CA ASP A 323 -60.89 -5.44 37.56
C ASP A 323 -59.52 -6.15 37.48
N ILE A 324 -59.19 -7.06 38.43
CA ILE A 324 -57.85 -7.60 38.70
C ILE A 324 -57.80 -9.14 38.58
N ASP A 325 -56.78 -9.70 37.91
CA ASP A 325 -56.43 -11.14 37.96
C ASP A 325 -55.50 -11.45 39.17
N PRO A 326 -55.76 -12.51 39.99
CA PRO A 326 -54.96 -12.78 41.19
C PRO A 326 -53.55 -13.34 41.02
N TYR A 327 -53.12 -13.77 39.82
CA TYR A 327 -52.01 -14.74 39.70
C TYR A 327 -50.58 -14.21 39.43
N GLU A 328 -50.33 -12.91 39.39
CA GLU A 328 -48.95 -12.38 39.24
C GLU A 328 -48.17 -12.25 40.57
N PRO A 329 -46.90 -12.72 40.66
CA PRO A 329 -46.09 -12.65 41.86
C PRO A 329 -45.54 -11.22 42.10
N ARG A 330 -46.08 -10.54 43.12
CA ARG A 330 -45.67 -9.17 43.48
C ARG A 330 -44.28 -9.11 44.10
N ILE A 331 -43.41 -8.26 43.54
CA ILE A 331 -42.12 -7.91 44.13
C ILE A 331 -42.31 -6.73 45.08
N ASN A 332 -42.21 -6.96 46.40
CA ASN A 332 -42.10 -5.88 47.38
C ASN A 332 -40.75 -5.17 47.21
N THR A 333 -40.77 -3.91 46.78
CA THR A 333 -39.58 -3.04 46.68
C THR A 333 -39.18 -2.44 48.03
N ASP A 334 -40.14 -2.25 48.94
CA ASP A 334 -40.04 -1.22 49.99
C ASP A 334 -39.46 -1.73 51.33
N SER A 335 -38.55 -2.73 51.28
CA SER A 335 -37.75 -3.11 52.46
C SER A 335 -36.49 -3.92 52.12
N LYS A 336 -35.47 -3.30 51.50
CA LYS A 336 -34.08 -3.82 51.56
C LYS A 336 -33.07 -2.73 51.89
N PRO A 337 -32.04 -3.04 52.71
CA PRO A 337 -31.08 -2.05 53.20
C PRO A 337 -30.17 -1.52 52.09
N GLN A 338 -29.48 -0.42 52.36
CA GLN A 338 -28.47 0.19 51.49
C GLN A 338 -27.37 -0.83 51.13
N GLN A 339 -27.52 -1.51 49.99
CA GLN A 339 -26.43 -2.30 49.44
C GLN A 339 -25.36 -1.36 48.90
N ILE A 340 -24.18 -1.43 49.51
CA ILE A 340 -22.97 -0.71 49.11
C ILE A 340 -22.81 -0.84 47.60
N GLN A 341 -22.79 0.31 46.90
CA GLN A 341 -22.69 0.33 45.44
C GLN A 341 -21.32 -0.20 45.00
N LYS A 342 -21.21 -1.51 44.72
CA LYS A 342 -20.12 -2.05 43.92
C LYS A 342 -20.16 -1.33 42.57
N ALA A 343 -19.15 -0.50 42.32
CA ALA A 343 -19.02 0.25 41.08
C ALA A 343 -19.19 -0.69 39.89
N ARG A 344 -20.24 -0.46 39.09
CA ARG A 344 -20.52 -1.27 37.90
C ARG A 344 -19.38 -1.05 36.92
N LYS A 345 -18.53 -2.06 36.72
CA LYS A 345 -17.51 -2.05 35.65
C LYS A 345 -18.23 -1.70 34.34
N ALA A 346 -17.74 -0.69 33.64
CA ALA A 346 -18.36 -0.23 32.39
C ALA A 346 -18.43 -1.40 31.39
N PHE A 347 -19.60 -1.61 30.80
CA PHE A 347 -19.81 -2.67 29.81
C PHE A 347 -19.18 -2.25 28.47
N VAL A 348 -17.87 -2.47 28.34
CA VAL A 348 -17.13 -2.25 27.10
C VAL A 348 -17.50 -3.37 26.13
N ARG A 349 -18.43 -3.10 25.20
CA ARG A 349 -18.67 -4.02 24.07
C ARG A 349 -17.34 -4.20 23.32
N PRO A 350 -16.86 -5.44 23.10
CA PRO A 350 -15.61 -5.67 22.39
C PRO A 350 -15.66 -5.19 20.93
N ARG A 351 -14.49 -4.83 20.38
CA ARG A 351 -14.36 -4.40 18.98
C ARG A 351 -14.33 -5.54 17.97
N TYR A 352 -14.26 -6.79 18.42
CA TYR A 352 -14.04 -7.96 17.58
C TYR A 352 -14.88 -9.15 18.05
N TYR A 353 -15.49 -9.87 17.11
CA TYR A 353 -16.30 -11.06 17.38
C TYR A 353 -15.54 -12.15 18.14
N SER A 354 -14.22 -12.27 17.95
CA SER A 354 -13.39 -13.19 18.72
C SER A 354 -13.48 -12.94 20.22
N THR A 355 -13.45 -11.68 20.64
CA THR A 355 -13.55 -11.29 22.05
C THR A 355 -14.97 -11.42 22.60
N GLU A 356 -16.02 -11.20 21.78
CA GLU A 356 -17.41 -11.49 22.19
C GLU A 356 -17.67 -12.99 22.35
N LEU A 357 -17.04 -13.83 21.52
CA LEU A 357 -17.12 -15.29 21.58
C LEU A 357 -16.14 -15.93 22.59
N GLY A 358 -15.35 -15.13 23.32
CA GLY A 358 -14.35 -15.62 24.27
C GLY A 358 -13.18 -16.41 23.64
N ILE A 359 -12.96 -16.26 22.33
CA ILE A 359 -11.88 -16.91 21.59
C ILE A 359 -10.53 -16.30 22.00
N ARG A 360 -9.65 -17.15 22.51
CA ARG A 360 -8.31 -16.77 23.00
C ARG A 360 -7.26 -16.80 21.89
N GLU A 361 -6.24 -15.96 22.06
CA GLU A 361 -4.95 -16.09 21.38
C GLU A 361 -4.25 -17.37 21.91
N LYS A 362 -3.29 -17.94 21.16
CA LYS A 362 -2.79 -19.29 21.46
C LYS A 362 -1.61 -19.30 22.42
N LEU A 363 -0.68 -18.36 22.28
CA LEU A 363 0.60 -18.41 22.99
C LEU A 363 1.05 -17.05 23.54
N PHE A 364 1.10 -16.97 24.86
CA PHE A 364 1.81 -15.92 25.60
C PHE A 364 3.24 -16.35 25.93
N VAL A 365 4.24 -15.50 25.71
CA VAL A 365 5.63 -15.72 26.14
C VAL A 365 6.03 -14.73 27.23
N GLY A 366 6.44 -15.23 28.39
CA GLY A 366 6.96 -14.46 29.50
C GLY A 366 8.45 -14.71 29.74
N ILE A 367 9.28 -13.69 29.56
CA ILE A 367 10.73 -13.73 29.81
C ILE A 367 11.02 -13.05 31.14
N ILE A 368 11.66 -13.76 32.06
CA ILE A 368 12.11 -13.28 33.37
C ILE A 368 13.59 -12.90 33.25
N THR A 369 13.90 -11.63 33.47
CA THR A 369 15.21 -11.03 33.15
C THR A 369 15.67 -10.06 34.25
N SER A 370 16.81 -9.41 34.02
CA SER A 370 17.40 -8.38 34.87
C SER A 370 17.77 -7.15 34.03
N ARG A 371 17.83 -5.98 34.68
CA ARG A 371 18.02 -4.67 34.03
C ARG A 371 19.23 -4.62 33.07
N GLU A 372 20.29 -5.36 33.37
CA GLU A 372 21.52 -5.43 32.59
C GLU A 372 21.36 -6.12 31.22
N HIS A 373 20.45 -7.09 31.09
CA HIS A 373 20.26 -7.87 29.86
C HIS A 373 19.29 -7.22 28.86
N LEU A 374 18.56 -6.18 29.29
CA LEU A 374 17.58 -5.42 28.49
C LEU A 374 18.15 -4.84 27.19
N HIS A 375 19.46 -4.59 27.13
CA HIS A 375 20.14 -4.06 25.95
C HIS A 375 20.82 -5.15 25.08
N SER A 376 20.85 -6.41 25.52
CA SER A 376 21.60 -7.50 24.88
C SER A 376 20.73 -8.72 24.58
N ARG A 377 20.46 -9.59 25.56
CA ARG A 377 19.69 -10.84 25.40
C ARG A 377 18.24 -10.55 25.05
N ASP A 378 17.60 -9.64 25.77
CA ASP A 378 16.18 -9.32 25.56
C ASP A 378 15.93 -8.70 24.17
N VAL A 379 16.85 -7.87 23.67
CA VAL A 379 16.78 -7.32 22.31
C VAL A 379 16.89 -8.41 21.25
N ALA A 380 17.73 -9.43 21.48
CA ALA A 380 17.85 -10.58 20.59
C ALA A 380 16.56 -11.41 20.60
N LEU A 381 16.05 -11.77 21.78
CA LEU A 381 14.81 -12.51 21.97
C LEU A 381 13.60 -11.79 21.34
N ASN A 382 13.49 -10.47 21.50
CA ASN A 382 12.40 -9.69 20.90
C ASN A 382 12.44 -9.79 19.37
N LYS A 383 13.62 -9.55 18.77
CA LYS A 383 13.79 -9.61 17.31
C LYS A 383 13.57 -11.01 16.73
N THR A 384 13.90 -12.08 17.45
CA THR A 384 13.69 -13.45 16.96
C THR A 384 12.27 -13.97 17.17
N ILE A 385 11.61 -13.64 18.28
CA ILE A 385 10.35 -14.29 18.72
C ILE A 385 9.10 -13.41 18.51
N ALA A 386 9.19 -12.09 18.73
CA ALA A 386 8.00 -11.24 18.89
C ALA A 386 7.18 -10.99 17.61
N HIS A 387 7.67 -11.44 16.46
CA HIS A 387 6.96 -11.39 15.17
C HIS A 387 6.36 -12.75 14.77
N ILE A 388 6.40 -13.75 15.68
CA ILE A 388 5.98 -15.14 15.47
C ILE A 388 4.94 -15.57 16.51
N VAL A 389 5.03 -15.07 17.75
CA VAL A 389 4.10 -15.37 18.84
C VAL A 389 3.09 -14.25 19.06
N ASP A 390 1.91 -14.57 19.58
CA ASP A 390 0.82 -13.61 19.80
C ASP A 390 1.21 -12.51 20.81
N LYS A 391 1.92 -12.89 21.89
CA LYS A 391 2.44 -11.95 22.89
C LYS A 391 3.81 -12.31 23.45
N ILE A 392 4.57 -11.26 23.77
CA ILE A 392 5.80 -11.32 24.54
C ILE A 392 5.81 -10.26 25.64
N ARG A 393 6.32 -10.60 26.83
CA ARG A 393 6.52 -9.68 27.98
C ARG A 393 7.82 -9.96 28.69
N TYR A 394 8.42 -8.91 29.24
CA TYR A 394 9.72 -8.92 29.90
C TYR A 394 9.58 -8.48 31.35
N PHE A 395 9.83 -9.39 32.28
CA PHE A 395 9.63 -9.21 33.71
C PHE A 395 10.95 -8.87 34.41
N ILE A 396 11.02 -7.68 35.01
CA ILE A 396 12.20 -7.17 35.72
C ILE A 396 11.86 -6.64 37.11
N SER A 397 12.83 -6.66 38.01
CA SER A 397 12.80 -5.81 39.21
C SER A 397 13.27 -4.39 38.86
N ILE A 398 12.56 -3.39 39.38
CA ILE A 398 12.85 -1.96 39.29
C ILE A 398 12.95 -1.42 40.72
N PRO A 399 14.14 -1.15 41.26
CA PRO A 399 14.26 -0.32 42.46
C PRO A 399 13.62 1.05 42.20
N GLU A 400 12.91 1.56 43.21
CA GLU A 400 11.99 2.70 43.08
C GLU A 400 12.65 3.97 42.51
N GLY A 401 11.84 4.82 41.86
CA GLY A 401 12.31 6.02 41.17
C GLY A 401 13.01 5.80 39.82
N THR A 402 13.57 4.62 39.53
CA THR A 402 14.41 4.42 38.34
C THR A 402 13.69 3.82 37.12
N LYS A 403 13.12 4.67 36.25
CA LYS A 403 12.60 4.24 34.94
C LYS A 403 13.75 3.76 34.03
N PRO A 404 13.67 2.57 33.39
CA PRO A 404 14.69 2.12 32.45
C PRO A 404 14.70 2.98 31.19
N ASN A 405 15.88 3.47 30.78
CA ASN A 405 16.04 4.35 29.63
C ASN A 405 16.04 3.57 28.29
N VAL A 406 14.95 2.82 28.05
CA VAL A 406 14.82 1.93 26.89
C VAL A 406 13.40 2.02 26.32
N SER A 407 13.28 2.49 25.08
CA SER A 407 12.01 2.53 24.33
C SER A 407 11.64 1.14 23.79
N PHE A 408 11.51 0.16 24.69
CA PHE A 408 11.31 -1.26 24.39
C PHE A 408 9.91 -1.71 24.86
N PRO A 409 8.97 -2.03 23.95
CA PRO A 409 7.59 -2.27 24.32
C PRO A 409 7.42 -3.62 25.03
N GLY A 410 6.67 -3.63 26.14
CA GLY A 410 6.33 -4.86 26.87
C GLY A 410 7.20 -5.18 28.09
N ILE A 411 8.00 -4.23 28.58
CA ILE A 411 8.62 -4.32 29.91
C ILE A 411 7.54 -4.22 31.00
N VAL A 412 7.63 -5.09 32.00
CA VAL A 412 6.84 -5.09 33.23
C VAL A 412 7.82 -5.03 34.41
N GLY A 413 7.69 -3.99 35.24
CA GLY A 413 8.58 -3.74 36.36
C GLY A 413 7.90 -3.97 37.71
N PHE A 414 8.57 -4.71 38.60
CA PHE A 414 8.15 -4.93 39.98
C PHE A 414 9.07 -4.18 40.95
N THR A 415 8.53 -3.55 42.00
CA THR A 415 9.35 -2.86 43.01
C THR A 415 10.11 -3.83 43.93
N ASP A 416 9.64 -5.07 44.06
CA ASP A 416 10.30 -6.11 44.83
C ASP A 416 11.63 -6.55 44.16
N THR A 417 12.71 -6.41 44.91
CA THR A 417 14.08 -6.74 44.47
C THR A 417 14.46 -8.20 44.72
N ARG A 418 13.65 -8.97 45.46
CA ARG A 418 13.93 -10.37 45.79
C ARG A 418 13.82 -11.25 44.55
N SER A 419 14.94 -11.80 44.10
CA SER A 419 15.05 -12.70 42.94
C SER A 419 14.05 -13.84 42.97
N ILE A 420 14.00 -14.56 44.10
CA ILE A 420 13.14 -15.72 44.40
C ILE A 420 11.65 -15.47 44.12
N LEU A 421 11.19 -14.21 44.21
CA LEU A 421 9.79 -13.86 43.99
C LEU A 421 9.47 -13.33 42.59
N LYS A 422 10.48 -13.11 41.73
CA LYS A 422 10.26 -12.69 40.33
C LYS A 422 9.31 -13.62 39.55
N PRO A 423 9.39 -14.98 39.64
CA PRO A 423 8.47 -15.86 38.95
C PRO A 423 7.01 -15.71 39.42
N PHE A 424 6.80 -15.49 40.72
CA PHE A 424 5.47 -15.31 41.30
C PHE A 424 4.87 -13.93 40.99
N HIS A 425 5.69 -12.87 40.95
CA HIS A 425 5.25 -11.55 40.48
C HIS A 425 4.90 -11.56 38.99
N ALA A 426 5.69 -12.25 38.16
CA ALA A 426 5.39 -12.47 36.75
C ALA A 426 4.06 -13.24 36.56
N LEU A 427 3.87 -14.34 37.30
CA LEU A 427 2.64 -15.13 37.30
C LEU A 427 1.44 -14.30 37.75
N LYS A 428 1.56 -13.51 38.81
CA LYS A 428 0.51 -12.60 39.29
C LYS A 428 0.10 -11.60 38.21
N TYR A 429 1.07 -10.95 37.56
CA TYR A 429 0.78 -10.01 36.48
C TYR A 429 0.05 -10.67 35.30
N ILE A 430 0.42 -11.89 34.93
CA ILE A 430 -0.27 -12.69 33.89
C ILE A 430 -1.70 -13.02 34.32
N VAL A 431 -1.87 -13.44 35.58
CA VAL A 431 -3.17 -13.74 36.21
C VAL A 431 -4.12 -12.53 36.24
N ASP A 432 -3.59 -11.34 36.44
CA ASP A 432 -4.36 -10.10 36.57
C ASP A 432 -4.66 -9.43 35.21
N ASN A 433 -3.82 -9.63 34.19
CA ASN A 433 -3.92 -8.92 32.90
C ASN A 433 -4.26 -9.81 31.68
N TYR A 434 -3.94 -11.10 31.71
CA TYR A 434 -3.92 -11.96 30.51
C TYR A 434 -4.60 -13.34 30.67
N LEU A 435 -5.05 -13.70 31.87
CA LEU A 435 -5.67 -15.00 32.20
C LEU A 435 -6.85 -15.41 31.31
N GLU A 436 -7.58 -14.45 30.75
CA GLU A 436 -8.73 -14.71 29.88
C GLU A 436 -8.37 -14.62 28.39
N SER A 437 -7.17 -14.15 28.05
CA SER A 437 -6.75 -13.81 26.68
C SER A 437 -5.98 -14.92 25.96
N TYR A 438 -5.29 -15.82 26.68
CA TYR A 438 -4.41 -16.85 26.07
C TYR A 438 -4.73 -18.27 26.52
N ASP A 439 -4.62 -19.25 25.62
CA ASP A 439 -4.77 -20.68 25.96
C ASP A 439 -3.54 -21.27 26.63
N TYR A 440 -2.33 -20.90 26.19
CA TYR A 440 -1.07 -21.42 26.72
C TYR A 440 -0.04 -20.31 27.00
N TYR A 441 0.83 -20.58 27.96
CA TYR A 441 1.81 -19.63 28.50
C TYR A 441 3.17 -20.31 28.58
N PHE A 442 4.17 -19.76 27.90
CA PHE A 442 5.56 -20.22 27.96
C PHE A 442 6.39 -19.26 28.82
N LEU A 443 6.92 -19.74 29.94
CA LEU A 443 7.67 -18.94 30.91
C LEU A 443 9.14 -19.38 30.94
N THR A 444 10.07 -18.43 30.89
CA THR A 444 11.50 -18.71 30.76
C THR A 444 12.38 -17.62 31.37
N LYS A 445 13.61 -17.95 31.73
CA LYS A 445 14.71 -16.99 31.97
C LYS A 445 15.30 -16.45 30.65
N ASP A 446 16.11 -15.39 30.74
CA ASP A 446 16.77 -14.72 29.60
C ASP A 446 17.93 -15.51 28.93
N VAL A 447 18.26 -16.70 29.45
CA VAL A 447 19.43 -17.51 29.08
C VAL A 447 19.14 -18.61 28.04
N ASN A 448 18.21 -18.42 27.10
CA ASN A 448 17.94 -19.43 26.06
C ASN A 448 17.76 -18.86 24.64
N TYR A 449 17.63 -19.77 23.67
CA TYR A 449 17.13 -19.50 22.34
C TYR A 449 15.86 -20.32 22.12
N ILE A 450 14.75 -19.66 21.76
CA ILE A 450 13.46 -20.31 21.48
C ILE A 450 13.26 -20.39 19.96
N ASN A 451 13.08 -21.60 19.45
CA ASN A 451 12.60 -21.86 18.10
C ASN A 451 11.08 -21.63 18.04
N ALA A 452 10.68 -20.35 18.04
CA ALA A 452 9.28 -19.94 18.18
C ALA A 452 8.33 -20.56 17.14
N ARG A 453 8.83 -20.89 15.94
CA ARG A 453 8.03 -21.60 14.92
C ARG A 453 7.69 -23.03 15.33
N SER A 454 8.66 -23.75 15.89
CA SER A 454 8.43 -25.11 16.42
C SER A 454 7.50 -25.08 17.64
N LEU A 455 7.67 -24.09 18.54
CA LEU A 455 6.78 -23.88 19.68
C LEU A 455 5.32 -23.63 19.25
N VAL A 456 5.09 -22.72 18.30
CA VAL A 456 3.74 -22.43 17.78
C VAL A 456 3.18 -23.60 16.96
N GLU A 457 4.00 -24.30 16.17
CA GLU A 457 3.59 -25.51 15.44
C GLU A 457 3.22 -26.67 16.40
N PHE A 458 3.86 -26.77 17.56
CA PHE A 458 3.53 -27.72 18.62
C PHE A 458 2.21 -27.33 19.32
N VAL A 459 2.13 -26.12 19.86
CA VAL A 459 0.97 -25.60 20.61
C VAL A 459 -0.33 -25.65 19.80
N ASN A 460 -0.29 -25.30 18.51
CA ASN A 460 -1.47 -25.35 17.63
C ASN A 460 -2.02 -26.77 17.37
N LYS A 461 -1.33 -27.83 17.79
CA LYS A 461 -1.75 -29.23 17.61
C LYS A 461 -2.30 -29.87 18.89
N ILE A 462 -2.33 -29.17 20.03
CA ILE A 462 -2.77 -29.71 21.33
C ILE A 462 -4.20 -29.26 21.67
N ALA A 463 -4.97 -30.14 22.31
CA ALA A 463 -6.33 -29.84 22.76
C ALA A 463 -6.33 -28.89 23.97
N VAL A 464 -7.07 -27.78 23.86
CA VAL A 464 -7.18 -26.71 24.89
C VAL A 464 -7.77 -27.20 26.21
N SER A 465 -8.46 -28.35 26.20
CA SER A 465 -9.05 -29.00 27.38
C SER A 465 -8.03 -29.72 28.28
N GLN A 466 -6.77 -29.86 27.87
CA GLN A 466 -5.77 -30.60 28.63
C GLN A 466 -4.99 -29.71 29.60
N ASN A 467 -4.74 -30.24 30.81
CA ASN A 467 -3.84 -29.63 31.77
C ASN A 467 -2.39 -29.91 31.34
N ILE A 468 -1.60 -28.86 31.15
CA ILE A 468 -0.22 -28.99 30.66
C ILE A 468 0.76 -28.34 31.65
N HIS A 469 1.77 -29.13 32.04
CA HIS A 469 2.98 -28.68 32.70
C HIS A 469 4.16 -29.40 32.03
N MET A 470 4.90 -28.68 31.20
CA MET A 470 6.00 -29.24 30.41
C MET A 470 7.28 -28.42 30.45
N GLY A 471 8.42 -29.10 30.38
CA GLY A 471 9.76 -28.54 30.37
C GLY A 471 10.80 -29.65 30.41
N VAL A 472 12.07 -29.31 30.62
CA VAL A 472 13.08 -30.31 31.02
C VAL A 472 13.00 -30.49 32.54
N GLN A 473 13.12 -31.73 33.01
CA GLN A 473 13.22 -32.03 34.43
C GLN A 473 14.46 -31.35 35.05
N SER A 474 14.29 -30.76 36.22
CA SER A 474 15.37 -30.12 37.00
C SER A 474 16.14 -31.18 37.80
N GLU A 475 16.97 -30.78 38.77
CA GLU A 475 17.70 -31.70 39.68
C GLU A 475 16.78 -32.62 40.52
N ILE A 476 15.47 -32.35 40.50
CA ILE A 476 14.42 -33.17 41.09
C ILE A 476 13.40 -33.45 40.00
N ASP A 477 13.22 -34.72 39.63
CA ASP A 477 12.41 -35.21 38.49
C ASP A 477 10.97 -34.68 38.43
N THR A 478 10.43 -34.22 39.56
CA THR A 478 9.06 -33.70 39.68
C THR A 478 8.90 -32.25 39.17
N TYR A 479 9.99 -31.49 39.01
CA TYR A 479 9.94 -30.05 38.70
C TYR A 479 10.57 -29.74 37.34
N CYS A 480 9.97 -28.81 36.58
CA CYS A 480 10.51 -28.36 35.30
C CYS A 480 11.49 -27.18 35.49
N SER A 481 12.54 -27.11 34.67
CA SER A 481 13.54 -26.04 34.74
C SER A 481 13.14 -24.78 33.97
N LEU A 482 13.18 -23.63 34.66
CA LEU A 482 12.82 -22.32 34.13
C LEU A 482 13.89 -21.74 33.19
N GLU A 483 15.10 -22.33 33.14
CA GLU A 483 16.12 -22.02 32.13
C GLU A 483 15.84 -22.71 30.79
N SER A 484 15.30 -23.94 30.83
CA SER A 484 14.83 -24.62 29.62
C SER A 484 13.57 -23.96 29.03
N GLY A 485 12.72 -23.42 29.92
CA GLY A 485 11.44 -22.79 29.62
C GLY A 485 10.28 -23.76 29.80
N ILE A 486 9.24 -23.31 30.51
CA ILE A 486 8.11 -24.12 30.97
C ILE A 486 6.85 -23.74 30.20
N LEU A 487 6.17 -24.70 29.60
CA LEU A 487 4.86 -24.53 28.96
C LEU A 487 3.74 -24.91 29.94
N LEU A 488 2.81 -23.98 30.16
CA LEU A 488 1.64 -24.11 31.04
C LEU A 488 0.33 -23.91 30.27
N SER A 489 -0.71 -24.67 30.59
CA SER A 489 -2.08 -24.41 30.10
C SER A 489 -2.80 -23.35 30.96
N ASN A 490 -3.83 -22.73 30.39
CA ASN A 490 -4.72 -21.78 31.08
C ASN A 490 -5.29 -22.35 32.39
N SER A 491 -5.66 -23.64 32.41
CA SER A 491 -6.17 -24.33 33.59
C SER A 491 -5.15 -24.41 34.73
N VAL A 492 -3.87 -24.69 34.44
CA VAL A 492 -2.82 -24.74 35.47
C VAL A 492 -2.64 -23.37 36.12
N ILE A 493 -2.63 -22.28 35.33
CA ILE A 493 -2.52 -20.92 35.87
C ILE A 493 -3.75 -20.52 36.70
N ARG A 494 -4.95 -21.05 36.41
CA ARG A 494 -6.15 -20.84 37.25
C ARG A 494 -6.00 -21.46 38.64
N GLU A 495 -5.47 -22.68 38.75
CA GLU A 495 -5.27 -23.30 40.07
C GLU A 495 -4.09 -22.70 40.84
N MET A 496 -3.02 -22.28 40.14
CA MET A 496 -1.94 -21.52 40.77
C MET A 496 -2.40 -20.16 41.29
N LYS A 497 -3.37 -19.50 40.62
CA LYS A 497 -4.01 -18.27 41.14
C LYS A 497 -4.67 -18.51 42.49
N ASN A 498 -5.41 -19.61 42.63
CA ASN A 498 -6.12 -19.96 43.86
C ASN A 498 -5.17 -20.18 45.04
N ASN A 499 -3.94 -20.64 44.76
CA ASN A 499 -2.92 -21.02 45.76
C ASN A 499 -1.74 -20.04 45.87
N LEU A 500 -1.78 -18.88 45.21
CA LEU A 500 -0.62 -17.99 45.05
C LEU A 500 -0.02 -17.53 46.40
N ASP A 501 -0.87 -17.27 47.40
CA ASP A 501 -0.44 -16.90 48.76
C ASP A 501 0.30 -18.04 49.49
N TRP A 502 -0.03 -19.30 49.19
CA TRP A 502 0.72 -20.46 49.68
C TRP A 502 2.08 -20.55 48.97
N CYS A 503 2.10 -20.34 47.65
CA CYS A 503 3.32 -20.41 46.86
C CYS A 503 4.36 -19.37 47.29
N VAL A 504 3.95 -18.11 47.51
CA VAL A 504 4.84 -17.03 47.98
C VAL A 504 5.36 -17.30 49.40
N LYS A 505 4.57 -17.92 50.28
CA LYS A 505 5.01 -18.28 51.64
C LYS A 505 5.98 -19.47 51.67
N ASN A 506 5.93 -20.36 50.68
CA ASN A 506 6.77 -21.57 50.60
C ASN A 506 7.95 -21.43 49.61
N ALA A 507 8.22 -20.22 49.13
CA ALA A 507 9.36 -19.90 48.27
C ALA A 507 10.63 -19.64 49.11
N TYR A 508 11.22 -20.72 49.65
CA TYR A 508 12.38 -20.66 50.56
C TYR A 508 13.66 -21.35 50.02
N SER A 509 13.64 -21.88 48.79
CA SER A 509 14.86 -22.36 48.13
C SER A 509 15.54 -21.21 47.36
N ASP A 510 16.86 -21.28 47.19
CA ASP A 510 17.57 -20.37 46.27
C ASP A 510 17.28 -20.69 44.78
N SER A 511 16.76 -21.89 44.48
CA SER A 511 16.41 -22.30 43.11
C SER A 511 14.97 -21.93 42.74
N ASP A 512 14.83 -21.05 41.74
CA ASP A 512 13.53 -20.69 41.13
C ASP A 512 12.74 -21.94 40.68
N ASP A 513 13.44 -22.92 40.09
CA ASP A 513 12.86 -24.16 39.55
C ASP A 513 12.15 -24.95 40.65
N VAL A 514 12.79 -25.06 41.83
CA VAL A 514 12.25 -25.79 42.99
C VAL A 514 11.07 -25.05 43.60
N ASN A 515 11.14 -23.72 43.74
CA ASN A 515 10.04 -22.93 44.30
C ASN A 515 8.82 -22.94 43.37
N PHE A 516 9.02 -22.72 42.08
CA PHE A 516 7.95 -22.66 41.08
C PHE A 516 7.36 -24.06 40.85
N GLY A 517 8.20 -25.10 40.78
CA GLY A 517 7.76 -26.49 40.70
C GLY A 517 6.92 -26.95 41.90
N ARG A 518 7.31 -26.59 43.13
CA ARG A 518 6.48 -26.82 44.34
C ARG A 518 5.12 -26.15 44.25
N CYS A 519 5.05 -24.92 43.74
CA CYS A 519 3.79 -24.20 43.55
C CYS A 519 2.86 -24.93 42.56
N ILE A 520 3.38 -25.39 41.43
CA ILE A 520 2.62 -26.16 40.44
C ILE A 520 2.14 -27.48 41.06
N LEU A 521 3.05 -28.25 41.67
CA LEU A 521 2.73 -29.56 42.25
C LEU A 521 1.68 -29.47 43.36
N HIS A 522 1.74 -28.47 44.23
CA HIS A 522 0.70 -28.21 45.24
C HIS A 522 -0.63 -27.79 44.61
N SER A 523 -0.60 -26.97 43.55
CA SER A 523 -1.82 -26.41 42.95
C SER A 523 -2.57 -27.39 42.04
N THR A 524 -1.88 -28.30 41.35
CA THR A 524 -2.48 -29.19 40.33
C THR A 524 -2.15 -30.67 40.48
N SER A 525 -1.28 -31.05 41.42
CA SER A 525 -0.79 -32.42 41.60
C SER A 525 -0.15 -33.04 40.34
N MET A 526 0.37 -32.22 39.41
CA MET A 526 1.04 -32.69 38.20
C MET A 526 2.58 -32.56 38.30
N PRO A 527 3.35 -33.62 38.06
CA PRO A 527 4.81 -33.53 37.93
C PRO A 527 5.21 -32.84 36.61
N CYS A 528 6.50 -32.59 36.44
CA CYS A 528 7.07 -32.18 35.15
C CYS A 528 6.91 -33.30 34.09
N SER A 529 6.69 -32.92 32.84
CA SER A 529 6.60 -33.86 31.71
C SER A 529 7.32 -33.31 30.46
N ASN A 530 7.85 -34.20 29.62
CA ASN A 530 8.44 -33.84 28.32
C ASN A 530 7.62 -34.35 27.13
N HIS A 531 6.52 -35.07 27.37
CA HIS A 531 5.68 -35.70 26.34
C HIS A 531 4.17 -35.62 26.63
N ILE A 532 3.35 -35.56 25.59
CA ILE A 532 1.88 -35.77 25.65
C ILE A 532 1.39 -36.42 24.37
N GLU A 533 0.43 -37.36 24.45
CA GLU A 533 -0.21 -37.99 23.28
C GLU A 533 0.77 -38.51 22.19
N GLY A 534 1.93 -39.04 22.61
CA GLY A 534 2.97 -39.53 21.69
C GLY A 534 3.77 -38.43 20.97
N ARG A 535 3.74 -37.17 21.45
CA ARG A 535 4.56 -36.06 20.98
C ARG A 535 5.44 -35.53 22.10
N ASN A 536 6.72 -35.33 21.79
CA ASN A 536 7.71 -34.85 22.76
C ASN A 536 8.09 -33.39 22.46
N LEU A 537 8.21 -32.56 23.49
CA LEU A 537 8.93 -31.30 23.41
C LEU A 537 10.43 -31.62 23.54
N THR A 538 11.19 -31.41 22.46
CA THR A 538 12.65 -31.58 22.51
C THR A 538 13.32 -30.26 22.90
N PHE A 539 14.20 -30.36 23.89
CA PHE A 539 15.05 -29.28 24.40
C PHE A 539 16.50 -29.73 24.29
N VAL A 540 17.44 -28.82 24.04
CA VAL A 540 18.88 -29.16 23.98
C VAL A 540 19.65 -28.38 25.03
N GLN A 541 20.31 -29.11 25.93
CA GLN A 541 21.25 -28.56 26.89
C GLN A 541 22.63 -28.39 26.25
N LEU A 542 23.16 -27.17 26.24
CA LEU A 542 24.51 -26.86 25.80
C LEU A 542 25.52 -27.05 26.92
N LYS A 543 26.73 -27.50 26.55
CA LYS A 543 27.88 -27.53 27.46
C LYS A 543 28.39 -26.10 27.68
N SER A 544 28.85 -25.79 28.89
CA SER A 544 29.40 -24.46 29.24
C SER A 544 30.61 -24.02 28.40
N THR A 545 31.30 -24.98 27.78
CA THR A 545 32.45 -24.76 26.88
C THR A 545 32.09 -24.65 25.39
N PHE A 546 30.80 -24.70 25.03
CA PHE A 546 30.32 -24.78 23.64
C PHE A 546 30.83 -23.65 22.74
N ASN A 547 31.45 -24.02 21.63
CA ASN A 547 31.86 -23.10 20.57
C ASN A 547 31.11 -23.41 19.26
N PHE A 548 30.24 -22.49 18.85
CA PHE A 548 29.40 -22.59 17.66
C PHE A 548 30.17 -22.91 16.36
N GLU A 549 31.44 -22.50 16.22
CA GLU A 549 32.21 -22.72 14.98
C GLU A 549 32.93 -24.07 14.93
N LYS A 550 32.98 -24.80 16.05
CA LYS A 550 33.57 -26.15 16.14
C LYS A 550 32.52 -27.23 16.37
N ASP A 551 31.62 -26.98 17.32
CA ASP A 551 30.78 -28.01 17.91
C ASP A 551 29.42 -28.15 17.20
N LEU A 552 29.01 -27.13 16.43
CA LEU A 552 27.75 -27.14 15.67
C LEU A 552 27.67 -28.34 14.72
N ALA A 553 28.78 -28.73 14.07
CA ALA A 553 28.79 -29.88 13.17
C ALA A 553 28.38 -31.19 13.88
N GLN A 554 28.73 -31.34 15.16
CA GLN A 554 28.34 -32.50 15.98
C GLN A 554 26.88 -32.40 16.45
N LEU A 555 26.40 -31.20 16.82
CA LEU A 555 25.00 -30.98 17.16
C LEU A 555 24.05 -31.21 15.97
N ILE A 556 24.46 -30.90 14.75
CA ILE A 556 23.64 -31.09 13.53
C ILE A 556 23.33 -32.58 13.28
N GLU A 557 24.21 -33.50 13.66
CA GLU A 557 23.98 -34.94 13.53
C GLU A 557 23.00 -35.50 14.60
N GLN A 558 22.60 -34.70 15.59
CA GLN A 558 21.60 -35.07 16.60
C GLN A 558 20.18 -34.73 16.15
N ASN A 559 19.31 -35.74 16.03
CA ASN A 559 17.90 -35.56 15.65
C ASN A 559 17.10 -34.68 16.64
N GLU A 560 17.51 -34.65 17.91
CA GLU A 560 16.89 -33.82 18.97
C GLU A 560 17.12 -32.33 18.70
N PHE A 561 18.33 -31.95 18.29
CA PHE A 561 18.68 -30.58 17.93
C PHE A 561 17.88 -30.06 16.73
N GLN A 562 17.71 -30.88 15.70
CA GLN A 562 16.96 -30.50 14.49
C GLN A 562 15.47 -30.19 14.76
N ASN A 563 14.87 -30.84 15.76
CA ASN A 563 13.48 -30.63 16.16
C ASN A 563 13.32 -29.67 17.36
N SER A 564 14.42 -29.25 17.97
CA SER A 564 14.44 -28.54 19.25
C SER A 564 13.57 -27.27 19.28
N VAL A 565 12.87 -27.10 20.39
CA VAL A 565 12.00 -25.96 20.68
C VAL A 565 12.74 -24.90 21.49
N SER A 566 13.64 -25.30 22.38
CA SER A 566 14.47 -24.42 23.20
C SER A 566 15.89 -24.97 23.36
N ILE A 567 16.88 -24.08 23.37
CA ILE A 567 18.31 -24.37 23.51
C ILE A 567 18.88 -23.47 24.62
N TYR A 568 19.50 -24.07 25.64
CA TYR A 568 19.91 -23.41 26.88
C TYR A 568 21.13 -24.12 27.51
N PRO A 569 21.93 -23.48 28.38
CA PRO A 569 21.98 -22.05 28.64
C PRO A 569 22.76 -21.31 27.55
N ILE A 570 22.37 -20.07 27.25
CA ILE A 570 22.99 -19.18 26.27
C ILE A 570 23.25 -17.82 26.91
N TYR A 571 24.52 -17.55 27.24
CA TYR A 571 24.93 -16.31 27.89
C TYR A 571 25.27 -15.17 26.90
N ASP A 572 25.76 -15.50 25.69
CA ASP A 572 26.02 -14.51 24.64
C ASP A 572 24.83 -14.38 23.68
N HIS A 573 24.20 -13.21 23.69
CA HIS A 573 23.16 -12.78 22.76
C HIS A 573 23.50 -12.98 21.26
N LYS A 574 24.78 -13.02 20.86
CA LYS A 574 25.16 -13.32 19.47
C LYS A 574 24.82 -14.75 19.06
N LEU A 575 24.87 -15.71 19.99
CA LEU A 575 24.50 -17.11 19.73
C LEU A 575 23.01 -17.23 19.41
N ILE A 576 22.15 -16.45 20.09
CA ILE A 576 20.70 -16.38 19.81
C ILE A 576 20.45 -16.01 18.33
N TYR A 577 21.19 -15.02 17.79
CA TYR A 577 21.10 -14.67 16.37
C TYR A 577 21.70 -15.75 15.45
N LYS A 578 22.84 -16.36 15.81
CA LYS A 578 23.47 -17.44 15.02
C LYS A 578 22.56 -18.68 14.90
N PHE A 579 21.97 -19.14 16.00
CA PHE A 579 20.97 -20.23 15.97
C PHE A 579 19.72 -19.82 15.19
N ASN A 580 19.21 -18.60 15.37
CA ASN A 580 18.06 -18.13 14.59
C ASN A 580 18.32 -18.13 13.08
N MET A 581 19.51 -17.73 12.64
CA MET A 581 19.90 -17.77 11.23
C MET A 581 19.92 -19.22 10.70
N TYR A 582 20.48 -20.15 11.46
CA TYR A 582 20.52 -21.58 11.12
C TYR A 582 19.12 -22.19 10.99
N PHE A 583 18.25 -22.03 12.01
CA PHE A 583 16.88 -22.55 11.95
C PHE A 583 16.03 -21.83 10.90
N ALA A 584 16.26 -20.54 10.63
CA ALA A 584 15.58 -19.83 9.55
C ALA A 584 15.97 -20.39 8.16
N ALA A 585 17.25 -20.71 7.94
CA ALA A 585 17.74 -21.31 6.70
C ALA A 585 17.14 -22.71 6.46
N ILE A 586 17.17 -23.58 7.47
CA ILE A 586 16.58 -24.93 7.36
C ILE A 586 15.06 -24.87 7.16
N ASN A 587 14.35 -24.01 7.89
CA ASN A 587 12.91 -23.82 7.64
C ASN A 587 12.64 -23.28 6.23
N SER A 588 13.48 -22.41 5.69
CA SER A 588 13.37 -21.98 4.29
C SER A 588 13.49 -23.17 3.33
N ILE A 589 14.48 -24.05 3.51
CA ILE A 589 14.66 -25.25 2.67
C ILE A 589 13.45 -26.20 2.80
N LYS A 590 12.96 -26.44 4.02
CA LYS A 590 11.74 -27.24 4.32
C LYS A 590 10.52 -26.70 3.56
N VAL A 591 10.29 -25.39 3.63
CA VAL A 591 9.17 -24.71 2.94
C VAL A 591 9.33 -24.72 1.43
N HIS A 592 10.53 -24.49 0.88
CA HIS A 592 10.75 -24.59 -0.57
C HIS A 592 10.52 -26.01 -1.11
N LYS A 593 10.91 -27.05 -0.35
CA LYS A 593 10.58 -28.44 -0.68
C LYS A 593 9.06 -28.67 -0.66
N GLN A 594 8.37 -28.26 0.40
CA GLN A 594 6.90 -28.37 0.50
C GLN A 594 6.20 -27.66 -0.66
N ILE A 595 6.62 -26.46 -1.04
CA ILE A 595 6.09 -25.74 -2.21
C ILE A 595 6.33 -26.52 -3.51
N SER A 596 7.51 -27.11 -3.69
CA SER A 596 7.84 -27.95 -4.86
C SER A 596 6.94 -29.19 -4.94
N ASP A 597 6.74 -29.87 -3.81
CA ASP A 597 5.94 -31.10 -3.74
C ASP A 597 4.43 -30.80 -3.90
N ILE A 598 3.92 -29.72 -3.30
CA ILE A 598 2.55 -29.23 -3.53
C ILE A 598 2.33 -28.84 -5.00
N ARG A 599 3.29 -28.18 -5.65
CA ARG A 599 3.21 -27.83 -7.08
C ARG A 599 3.12 -29.07 -7.98
N LYS A 600 3.86 -30.15 -7.67
CA LYS A 600 3.73 -31.44 -8.38
C LYS A 600 2.34 -32.04 -8.20
N ILE A 601 1.82 -32.04 -6.97
CA ILE A 601 0.48 -32.56 -6.66
C ILE A 601 -0.59 -31.80 -7.43
N ILE A 602 -0.58 -30.45 -7.40
CA ILE A 602 -1.52 -29.61 -8.17
C ILE A 602 -1.42 -29.89 -9.67
N SER A 603 -0.19 -30.01 -10.21
CA SER A 603 0.01 -30.34 -11.63
C SER A 603 -0.56 -31.71 -12.00
N ALA A 604 -0.52 -32.69 -11.09
CA ALA A 604 -1.08 -34.02 -11.33
C ALA A 604 -2.61 -34.04 -11.20
N THR A 605 -3.18 -33.35 -10.21
CA THR A 605 -4.63 -33.41 -9.89
C THR A 605 -5.50 -32.45 -10.71
N ALA A 606 -4.93 -31.43 -11.37
CA ALA A 606 -5.70 -30.40 -12.06
C ALA A 606 -6.73 -30.90 -13.09
N HIS A 607 -6.49 -32.06 -13.73
CA HIS A 607 -7.44 -32.67 -14.67
C HIS A 607 -8.76 -33.11 -14.02
N LEU A 608 -8.74 -33.39 -12.71
CA LEU A 608 -9.91 -33.72 -11.89
C LEU A 608 -10.76 -32.49 -11.53
N GLY A 609 -10.27 -31.27 -11.81
CA GLY A 609 -10.98 -30.04 -11.50
C GLY A 609 -12.25 -29.84 -12.35
N PRO A 610 -13.27 -29.10 -11.83
CA PRO A 610 -14.46 -28.73 -12.59
C PRO A 610 -14.08 -28.01 -13.89
N ALA A 611 -14.72 -28.34 -15.01
CA ALA A 611 -14.31 -27.90 -16.35
C ALA A 611 -14.04 -26.38 -16.43
N ASN A 612 -14.94 -25.55 -15.87
CA ASN A 612 -14.88 -24.09 -15.90
C ASN A 612 -13.77 -23.49 -15.00
N GLN A 613 -13.06 -24.32 -14.23
CA GLN A 613 -12.03 -23.93 -13.26
C GLN A 613 -10.69 -24.66 -13.46
N ARG A 614 -10.51 -25.41 -14.55
CA ARG A 614 -9.25 -26.14 -14.87
C ARG A 614 -8.04 -25.24 -15.18
N ASN A 615 -8.22 -23.92 -15.20
CA ASN A 615 -7.17 -22.94 -15.51
C ASN A 615 -6.21 -22.78 -14.32
N ILE A 616 -5.26 -23.71 -14.19
CA ILE A 616 -4.08 -23.54 -13.31
C ILE A 616 -3.36 -22.25 -13.69
N SER A 617 -2.90 -21.46 -12.72
CA SER A 617 -1.92 -20.42 -13.02
C SER A 617 -0.59 -21.05 -13.42
N TRP A 618 0.01 -20.54 -14.49
CA TRP A 618 1.41 -20.81 -14.81
C TRP A 618 2.22 -19.54 -14.47
N PRO A 619 3.28 -19.60 -13.63
CA PRO A 619 3.68 -20.71 -12.78
C PRO A 619 2.67 -21.02 -11.66
N ILE A 620 2.64 -22.29 -11.23
CA ILE A 620 1.66 -22.78 -10.24
C ILE A 620 1.81 -22.04 -8.90
N GLY A 621 0.72 -21.48 -8.40
CA GLY A 621 0.68 -20.73 -7.14
C GLY A 621 1.10 -19.27 -7.24
N ASN A 622 1.41 -18.76 -8.45
CA ASN A 622 1.49 -17.33 -8.71
C ASN A 622 0.12 -16.78 -9.11
N GLN A 623 -0.05 -15.45 -9.10
CA GLN A 623 -1.25 -14.81 -9.67
C GLN A 623 -1.41 -15.17 -11.16
N PRO A 624 -2.64 -15.45 -11.63
CA PRO A 624 -2.92 -15.56 -13.06
C PRO A 624 -2.66 -14.21 -13.73
N GLY A 625 -2.32 -14.23 -15.02
CA GLY A 625 -2.22 -12.98 -15.80
C GLY A 625 -3.58 -12.33 -15.99
N ASN A 626 -3.57 -11.02 -16.21
CA ASN A 626 -4.76 -10.22 -16.50
C ASN A 626 -5.57 -10.82 -17.65
N ARG A 627 -6.89 -10.92 -17.48
CA ARG A 627 -7.83 -11.37 -18.51
C ARG A 627 -8.49 -10.12 -19.12
N PRO A 628 -8.13 -9.72 -20.35
CA PRO A 628 -8.68 -8.52 -20.96
C PRO A 628 -10.20 -8.62 -21.12
N LEU A 629 -10.94 -7.55 -20.79
CA LEU A 629 -12.39 -7.50 -20.92
C LEU A 629 -12.80 -7.22 -22.38
N GLY A 630 -12.00 -6.43 -23.09
CA GLY A 630 -12.12 -6.21 -24.53
C GLY A 630 -10.76 -6.10 -25.22
N ARG A 631 -10.77 -5.94 -26.55
CA ARG A 631 -9.57 -5.89 -27.40
C ARG A 631 -8.55 -4.80 -27.02
N PHE A 632 -8.98 -3.77 -26.28
CA PHE A 632 -8.16 -2.63 -25.89
C PHE A 632 -7.36 -2.88 -24.61
N ASP A 633 -7.75 -3.86 -23.78
CA ASP A 633 -7.06 -4.23 -22.53
C ASP A 633 -5.96 -5.29 -22.78
N VAL A 634 -5.75 -5.68 -24.03
CA VAL A 634 -4.81 -6.75 -24.42
C VAL A 634 -3.38 -6.25 -24.31
N LEU A 635 -2.69 -6.69 -23.25
CA LEU A 635 -1.28 -6.37 -23.01
C LEU A 635 -0.39 -6.89 -24.16
N ARG A 636 0.33 -5.97 -24.79
CA ARG A 636 1.23 -6.24 -25.93
C ARG A 636 2.49 -6.98 -25.49
N TRP A 637 2.96 -7.90 -26.34
CA TRP A 637 4.33 -8.42 -26.28
C TRP A 637 5.26 -7.54 -27.10
N SER A 638 6.33 -7.04 -26.48
CA SER A 638 7.41 -6.30 -27.14
C SER A 638 8.57 -7.25 -27.46
N TYR A 639 9.05 -7.21 -28.70
CA TYR A 639 10.17 -8.04 -29.16
C TYR A 639 11.50 -7.36 -28.81
N PHE A 640 12.52 -8.15 -28.45
CA PHE A 640 13.86 -7.65 -28.17
C PHE A 640 14.96 -8.62 -28.60
N ASN A 641 16.16 -8.08 -28.80
CA ASN A 641 17.41 -8.82 -28.97
C ASN A 641 18.43 -8.34 -27.92
N MET A 642 19.69 -8.79 -27.99
CA MET A 642 20.73 -8.46 -27.00
C MET A 642 21.16 -6.98 -26.93
N SER A 643 20.65 -6.12 -27.81
CA SER A 643 21.00 -4.68 -27.85
C SER A 643 19.81 -3.73 -28.00
N HIS A 644 18.67 -4.19 -28.50
CA HIS A 644 17.51 -3.34 -28.80
C HIS A 644 16.17 -4.00 -28.48
N ILE A 645 15.21 -3.19 -28.04
CA ILE A 645 13.78 -3.49 -27.98
C ILE A 645 13.06 -2.82 -29.17
N PHE A 646 12.02 -3.48 -29.66
CA PHE A 646 11.28 -3.11 -30.87
C PHE A 646 9.80 -2.87 -30.52
N PHE A 647 9.28 -1.72 -30.95
CA PHE A 647 7.90 -1.29 -30.70
C PHE A 647 7.47 -1.33 -29.22
N GLU A 648 8.33 -0.78 -28.35
CA GLU A 648 8.02 -0.61 -26.92
C GLU A 648 6.82 0.33 -26.70
N THR A 649 6.67 1.34 -27.54
CA THR A 649 5.47 2.19 -27.64
C THR A 649 5.08 2.38 -29.11
N ASP A 650 3.85 2.81 -29.38
CA ASP A 650 3.37 3.07 -30.74
C ASP A 650 4.09 4.24 -31.46
N PHE A 651 4.94 4.98 -30.73
CA PHE A 651 5.75 6.08 -31.25
C PHE A 651 7.23 5.70 -31.46
N ILE A 652 7.70 4.57 -30.91
CA ILE A 652 9.12 4.19 -30.87
C ILE A 652 9.31 2.83 -31.56
N ASN A 653 9.79 2.86 -32.81
CA ASN A 653 10.01 1.63 -33.59
C ASN A 653 11.15 0.75 -33.02
N ILE A 654 12.27 1.38 -32.61
CA ILE A 654 13.49 0.73 -32.12
C ILE A 654 14.07 1.59 -31.00
N GLN A 655 14.48 0.95 -29.89
CA GLN A 655 15.13 1.58 -28.74
C GLN A 655 16.29 0.72 -28.25
N GLU A 656 17.43 1.34 -27.90
CA GLU A 656 18.64 0.65 -27.45
C GLU A 656 18.55 0.29 -25.94
N LEU A 657 18.85 -0.95 -25.57
CA LEU A 657 18.78 -1.44 -24.19
C LEU A 657 19.94 -0.90 -23.35
N LYS A 658 19.63 -0.09 -22.33
CA LYS A 658 20.62 0.62 -21.49
C LYS A 658 20.28 0.56 -20.01
N GLY A 659 21.33 0.60 -19.17
CA GLY A 659 21.18 0.59 -17.71
C GLY A 659 20.47 -0.68 -17.21
N ASP A 660 19.58 -0.49 -16.24
CA ASP A 660 18.98 -1.57 -15.48
C ASP A 660 18.10 -2.52 -16.33
N THR A 661 17.47 -2.02 -17.40
CA THR A 661 16.64 -2.87 -18.29
C THR A 661 17.50 -3.90 -19.02
N LYS A 662 18.70 -3.51 -19.46
CA LYS A 662 19.66 -4.44 -20.05
C LYS A 662 20.19 -5.42 -19.00
N ALA A 663 20.60 -4.92 -17.83
CA ALA A 663 21.11 -5.77 -16.76
C ALA A 663 20.08 -6.82 -16.30
N ASP A 664 18.79 -6.46 -16.27
CA ASP A 664 17.72 -7.41 -15.95
C ASP A 664 17.52 -8.47 -17.05
N ILE A 665 17.53 -8.06 -18.32
CA ILE A 665 17.46 -8.98 -19.47
C ILE A 665 18.65 -9.97 -19.46
N ASP A 666 19.88 -9.47 -19.27
CA ASP A 666 21.08 -10.29 -19.17
C ASP A 666 20.98 -11.28 -17.98
N ASN A 667 20.49 -10.83 -16.82
CA ASN A 667 20.26 -11.69 -15.64
C ASN A 667 19.18 -12.77 -15.88
N VAL A 668 18.08 -12.42 -16.55
CA VAL A 668 17.00 -13.37 -16.89
C VAL A 668 17.51 -14.43 -17.89
N ILE A 669 18.28 -14.04 -18.90
CA ILE A 669 18.88 -14.95 -19.89
C ILE A 669 19.89 -15.89 -19.20
N ASN A 670 20.79 -15.35 -18.38
CA ASN A 670 21.79 -16.15 -17.65
C ASN A 670 21.12 -17.14 -16.67
N THR A 671 20.06 -16.72 -15.97
CA THR A 671 19.28 -17.60 -15.07
C THR A 671 18.59 -18.72 -15.85
N ALA A 672 18.00 -18.42 -17.00
CA ALA A 672 17.35 -19.40 -17.87
C ALA A 672 18.34 -20.41 -18.45
N ALA A 673 19.50 -19.92 -18.92
CA ALA A 673 20.59 -20.75 -19.42
C ALA A 673 21.09 -21.71 -18.33
N ASN A 674 21.48 -21.18 -17.16
CA ASN A 674 22.00 -21.98 -16.06
C ASN A 674 20.99 -23.04 -15.56
N ASN A 675 19.69 -22.71 -15.52
CA ASN A 675 18.64 -23.66 -15.19
C ASN A 675 18.59 -24.84 -16.19
N ILE A 676 18.58 -24.56 -17.50
CA ILE A 676 18.62 -25.61 -18.54
C ILE A 676 19.91 -26.44 -18.48
N ILE A 677 21.06 -25.80 -18.31
CA ILE A 677 22.37 -26.46 -18.23
C ILE A 677 22.39 -27.44 -17.05
N SER A 678 21.94 -27.00 -15.86
CA SER A 678 21.86 -27.86 -14.67
C SER A 678 20.84 -29.00 -14.80
N LYS A 679 19.73 -28.77 -15.51
CA LYS A 679 18.69 -29.79 -15.78
C LYS A 679 19.14 -30.86 -16.80
N HIS A 680 20.21 -30.60 -17.54
CA HIS A 680 20.80 -31.52 -18.53
C HIS A 680 22.21 -31.99 -18.14
N ASP A 681 22.51 -32.09 -16.84
CA ASP A 681 23.79 -32.56 -16.30
C ASP A 681 25.03 -31.84 -16.88
N ASN A 682 24.90 -30.55 -17.19
CA ASN A 682 25.91 -29.72 -17.86
C ASN A 682 26.33 -30.19 -19.28
N LYS A 683 25.55 -31.06 -19.94
CA LYS A 683 25.81 -31.57 -21.31
C LYS A 683 25.58 -30.53 -22.42
N LEU A 684 25.00 -29.39 -22.07
CA LEU A 684 24.70 -28.27 -22.97
C LEU A 684 25.54 -27.05 -22.58
N SER A 685 26.08 -26.33 -23.55
CA SER A 685 26.65 -24.99 -23.37
C SER A 685 25.74 -23.94 -24.03
N PHE A 686 25.60 -22.77 -23.42
CA PHE A 686 24.79 -21.68 -24.00
C PHE A 686 25.57 -20.96 -25.10
N VAL A 687 24.91 -20.67 -26.22
CA VAL A 687 25.51 -19.98 -27.38
C VAL A 687 24.99 -18.55 -27.50
N ARG A 688 23.66 -18.37 -27.63
CA ARG A 688 23.04 -17.06 -27.88
C ARG A 688 21.51 -17.08 -27.72
N LEU A 689 20.94 -15.90 -27.53
CA LEU A 689 19.53 -15.61 -27.77
C LEU A 689 19.27 -15.59 -29.31
N LEU A 690 18.15 -16.16 -29.75
CA LEU A 690 17.57 -15.91 -31.08
C LEU A 690 16.54 -14.78 -30.99
N ASN A 691 15.46 -15.03 -30.24
CA ASN A 691 14.33 -14.13 -30.09
C ASN A 691 14.04 -13.92 -28.60
N GLY A 692 13.89 -12.67 -28.16
CA GLY A 692 13.30 -12.32 -26.88
C GLY A 692 11.94 -11.66 -27.07
N TYR A 693 10.96 -12.01 -26.25
CA TYR A 693 9.70 -11.28 -26.10
C TYR A 693 9.49 -10.98 -24.62
N LEU A 694 9.04 -9.78 -24.30
CA LEU A 694 8.66 -9.38 -22.94
C LEU A 694 7.27 -8.75 -22.91
N LYS A 695 6.60 -8.84 -21.76
CA LYS A 695 5.29 -8.25 -21.49
C LYS A 695 5.18 -7.95 -19.99
N PHE A 696 4.85 -6.71 -19.64
CA PHE A 696 4.54 -6.32 -18.27
C PHE A 696 3.05 -6.48 -17.98
N ASP A 697 2.72 -7.02 -16.81
CA ASP A 697 1.37 -7.15 -16.28
C ASP A 697 1.34 -6.65 -14.84
N ALA A 698 0.63 -5.54 -14.60
CA ALA A 698 0.58 -4.87 -13.29
C ALA A 698 -0.02 -5.74 -12.16
N SER A 699 -0.76 -6.81 -12.49
CA SER A 699 -1.32 -7.74 -11.49
C SER A 699 -0.37 -8.89 -11.11
N ARG A 700 0.69 -9.09 -11.90
CA ARG A 700 1.45 -10.35 -11.95
C ARG A 700 2.96 -10.13 -11.93
N GLY A 701 3.49 -9.26 -12.78
CA GLY A 701 4.92 -9.01 -12.96
C GLY A 701 5.35 -8.98 -14.43
N MET A 702 6.60 -9.35 -14.69
CA MET A 702 7.13 -9.47 -16.06
C MET A 702 7.03 -10.92 -16.54
N ASP A 703 6.40 -11.14 -17.69
CA ASP A 703 6.51 -12.39 -18.44
C ASP A 703 7.51 -12.21 -19.59
N TYR A 704 8.32 -13.25 -19.84
CA TYR A 704 9.25 -13.33 -20.96
C TYR A 704 9.08 -14.64 -21.72
N ILE A 705 9.29 -14.61 -23.04
CA ILE A 705 9.44 -15.80 -23.89
C ILE A 705 10.80 -15.67 -24.58
N LEU A 706 11.71 -16.62 -24.33
CA LEU A 706 13.06 -16.64 -24.88
C LEU A 706 13.26 -17.85 -25.78
N ASP A 707 13.70 -17.64 -27.02
CA ASP A 707 14.26 -18.69 -27.87
C ASP A 707 15.77 -18.70 -27.70
N LEU A 708 16.30 -19.64 -26.92
CA LEU A 708 17.75 -19.80 -26.67
C LEU A 708 18.35 -20.90 -27.55
N VAL A 709 19.60 -20.69 -27.98
CA VAL A 709 20.44 -21.68 -28.65
C VAL A 709 21.47 -22.21 -27.66
N PHE A 710 21.55 -23.53 -27.57
CA PHE A 710 22.58 -24.28 -26.87
C PHE A 710 23.37 -25.13 -27.87
N ASN A 711 24.60 -25.48 -27.52
CA ASN A 711 25.39 -26.47 -28.22
C ASN A 711 25.52 -27.72 -27.34
N GLU A 712 25.35 -28.92 -27.92
CA GLU A 712 25.56 -30.17 -27.20
C GLU A 712 27.05 -30.54 -27.17
N VAL A 713 27.63 -30.62 -25.97
CA VAL A 713 29.09 -30.76 -25.75
C VAL A 713 29.66 -32.03 -26.39
N ALA A 714 28.86 -33.09 -26.50
CA ALA A 714 29.28 -34.37 -27.08
C ALA A 714 29.22 -34.44 -28.61
N THR A 715 28.40 -33.60 -29.27
CA THR A 715 28.10 -33.72 -30.71
C THR A 715 28.34 -32.44 -31.52
N SER A 716 28.59 -31.32 -30.84
CA SER A 716 28.62 -29.97 -31.43
C SER A 716 27.37 -29.59 -32.24
N LYS A 717 26.20 -30.14 -31.86
CA LYS A 717 24.92 -29.85 -32.50
C LYS A 717 24.20 -28.68 -31.84
N GLU A 718 23.78 -27.69 -32.64
CA GLU A 718 22.85 -26.64 -32.17
C GLU A 718 21.50 -27.25 -31.75
N ILE A 719 21.07 -26.95 -30.52
CA ILE A 719 19.76 -27.30 -29.97
C ILE A 719 19.05 -26.00 -29.57
N ARG A 720 17.86 -25.79 -30.14
CA ARG A 720 17.00 -24.63 -29.83
C ARG A 720 16.01 -24.99 -28.74
N LYS A 721 15.81 -24.09 -27.76
CA LYS A 721 14.84 -24.23 -26.67
C LYS A 721 14.06 -22.93 -26.50
N ARG A 722 12.73 -23.00 -26.67
CA ARG A 722 11.82 -21.96 -26.20
C ARG A 722 11.61 -22.10 -24.69
N ILE A 723 11.65 -20.99 -23.97
CA ILE A 723 11.53 -20.91 -22.52
C ILE A 723 10.53 -19.81 -22.19
N GLU A 724 9.50 -20.14 -21.43
CA GLU A 724 8.63 -19.14 -20.81
C GLU A 724 9.14 -18.87 -19.39
N ILE A 725 9.25 -17.59 -19.02
CA ILE A 725 9.74 -17.15 -17.71
C ILE A 725 8.76 -16.13 -17.13
N CYS A 726 8.35 -16.31 -15.88
CA CYS A 726 7.58 -15.32 -15.14
C CYS A 726 8.44 -14.81 -13.97
N LYS A 727 8.72 -13.52 -13.95
CA LYS A 727 9.34 -12.77 -12.85
C LYS A 727 8.20 -12.04 -12.12
N PRO A 728 7.59 -12.64 -11.09
CA PRO A 728 6.43 -12.05 -10.44
C PRO A 728 6.81 -10.79 -9.66
N LEU A 729 5.81 -9.94 -9.38
CA LEU A 729 5.97 -8.84 -8.44
C LEU A 729 6.33 -9.37 -7.03
N GLY A 730 7.10 -8.57 -6.29
CA GLY A 730 7.40 -8.83 -4.89
C GLY A 730 6.17 -8.70 -3.98
N LYS A 731 6.36 -8.87 -2.67
CA LYS A 731 5.33 -8.50 -1.71
C LYS A 731 5.11 -6.98 -1.79
N VAL A 732 3.86 -6.55 -1.66
CA VAL A 732 3.52 -5.12 -1.55
C VAL A 732 4.01 -4.62 -0.20
N GLU A 733 4.99 -3.72 -0.21
CA GLU A 733 5.50 -3.06 0.99
C GLU A 733 4.91 -1.65 1.09
N ILE A 734 4.32 -1.33 2.24
CA ILE A 734 3.74 -0.01 2.51
C ILE A 734 4.87 0.88 3.02
N ILE A 735 5.43 1.70 2.13
CA ILE A 735 6.41 2.73 2.50
C ILE A 735 5.68 3.86 3.24
N PRO A 736 6.04 4.17 4.51
CA PRO A 736 5.41 5.27 5.24
C PRO A 736 5.93 6.62 4.72
N VAL A 737 5.10 7.30 3.95
CA VAL A 737 5.36 8.65 3.41
C VAL A 737 4.99 9.72 4.45
N PRO A 738 5.73 10.85 4.55
CA PRO A 738 5.36 11.95 5.45
C PRO A 738 3.95 12.51 5.17
N TYR A 739 3.27 12.96 6.23
CA TYR A 739 1.91 13.48 6.13
C TYR A 739 1.85 14.76 5.27
N VAL A 740 0.92 14.77 4.30
CA VAL A 740 0.67 15.85 3.35
C VAL A 740 -0.77 16.37 3.47
N THR A 741 -1.01 17.61 3.04
CA THR A 741 -2.37 18.19 3.06
C THR A 741 -2.67 19.00 1.80
N GLU A 742 -3.94 18.97 1.38
CA GLU A 742 -4.48 19.85 0.35
C GLU A 742 -4.59 21.32 0.81
N ASN A 743 -4.24 21.63 2.05
CA ASN A 743 -4.34 22.97 2.63
C ASN A 743 -3.11 23.86 2.37
N THR A 744 -2.01 23.30 1.85
CA THR A 744 -0.76 24.05 1.54
C THR A 744 -0.97 25.07 0.42
N ARG A 745 -0.42 26.29 0.57
CA ARG A 745 -0.48 27.32 -0.48
C ARG A 745 0.56 27.02 -1.57
N ILE A 746 0.11 26.97 -2.83
CA ILE A 746 0.99 26.80 -4.00
C ILE A 746 1.41 28.17 -4.51
N ASN A 747 2.71 28.38 -4.74
CA ASN A 747 3.25 29.56 -5.38
C ASN A 747 3.57 29.22 -6.84
N ILE A 748 2.68 29.64 -7.73
CA ILE A 748 2.78 29.39 -9.17
C ILE A 748 3.71 30.45 -9.78
N ILE A 749 4.70 30.02 -10.55
CA ILE A 749 5.62 30.89 -11.28
C ILE A 749 5.44 30.61 -12.77
N ILE A 750 5.26 31.68 -13.55
CA ILE A 750 5.15 31.64 -15.01
C ILE A 750 6.13 32.64 -15.64
N THR A 751 6.83 32.23 -16.70
CA THR A 751 7.79 33.06 -17.44
C THR A 751 7.17 33.59 -18.72
N ILE A 752 7.31 34.90 -18.95
CA ILE A 752 6.75 35.61 -20.10
C ILE A 752 7.86 36.38 -20.81
N ASP A 753 7.95 36.15 -22.11
CA ASP A 753 8.74 36.91 -23.08
C ASP A 753 7.83 37.83 -23.91
N LEU A 754 8.45 38.59 -24.82
CA LEU A 754 7.76 39.63 -25.60
C LEU A 754 6.76 39.05 -26.62
N SER A 755 7.03 37.85 -27.16
CA SER A 755 6.13 37.14 -28.07
C SER A 755 4.86 36.65 -27.36
N LYS A 756 4.98 36.13 -26.13
CA LYS A 756 3.85 35.59 -25.36
C LYS A 756 3.03 36.63 -24.58
N LYS A 757 3.08 37.91 -24.98
CA LYS A 757 2.28 38.98 -24.34
C LYS A 757 0.78 38.68 -24.36
N GLN A 758 0.25 38.08 -25.43
CA GLN A 758 -1.17 37.70 -25.51
C GLN A 758 -1.48 36.46 -24.66
N ASP A 759 -0.65 35.42 -24.72
CA ASP A 759 -0.72 34.23 -23.86
C ASP A 759 -0.77 34.60 -22.37
N ALA A 760 0.00 35.61 -21.96
CA ALA A 760 0.02 36.12 -20.59
C ALA A 760 -1.36 36.66 -20.17
N VAL A 761 -2.02 37.46 -21.02
CA VAL A 761 -3.37 37.99 -20.76
C VAL A 761 -4.38 36.84 -20.68
N ASN A 762 -4.35 35.94 -21.67
CA ASN A 762 -5.23 34.77 -21.73
C ASN A 762 -5.08 33.88 -20.47
N PHE A 763 -3.85 33.66 -20.00
CA PHE A 763 -3.56 32.88 -18.80
C PHE A 763 -4.04 33.58 -17.51
N ILE A 764 -3.88 34.90 -17.40
CA ILE A 764 -4.39 35.66 -16.24
C ILE A 764 -5.92 35.57 -16.17
N GLU A 765 -6.62 35.67 -17.30
CA GLU A 765 -8.07 35.51 -17.37
C GLU A 765 -8.50 34.11 -16.88
N HIS A 766 -7.91 33.05 -17.46
CA HIS A 766 -8.18 31.66 -17.05
C HIS A 766 -7.87 31.41 -15.57
N TYR A 767 -6.80 32.01 -15.03
CA TYR A 767 -6.44 31.95 -13.62
C TYR A 767 -7.44 32.71 -12.73
N SER A 768 -7.98 33.83 -13.19
CA SER A 768 -9.03 34.56 -12.44
C SER A 768 -10.28 33.70 -12.27
N GLN A 769 -10.78 33.11 -13.36
CA GLN A 769 -11.97 32.25 -13.39
C GLN A 769 -11.77 30.92 -12.63
N ASN A 770 -10.62 30.25 -12.79
CA ASN A 770 -10.40 28.92 -12.23
C ASN A 770 -9.69 28.88 -10.86
N CYS A 771 -9.00 29.94 -10.45
CA CYS A 771 -8.31 29.99 -9.16
C CYS A 771 -8.80 31.11 -8.24
N MET A 772 -9.01 32.34 -8.75
CA MET A 772 -9.39 33.48 -7.89
C MET A 772 -10.87 33.41 -7.49
N GLU A 773 -11.79 33.22 -8.44
CA GLU A 773 -13.23 33.13 -8.17
C GLU A 773 -13.60 31.87 -7.37
N LYS A 774 -12.87 30.77 -7.60
CA LYS A 774 -12.98 29.52 -6.83
C LYS A 774 -12.21 29.53 -5.51
N LYS A 775 -11.62 30.68 -5.14
CA LYS A 775 -10.90 30.95 -3.87
C LYS A 775 -9.81 29.93 -3.54
N CYS A 776 -9.09 29.47 -4.56
CA CYS A 776 -8.03 28.49 -4.41
C CYS A 776 -6.86 29.05 -3.59
N LYS A 777 -6.23 28.20 -2.76
CA LYS A 777 -5.02 28.52 -2.00
C LYS A 777 -3.78 28.57 -2.91
N THR A 778 -3.70 29.61 -3.72
CA THR A 778 -2.64 29.87 -4.71
C THR A 778 -2.07 31.28 -4.56
N TYR A 779 -0.92 31.49 -5.18
CA TYR A 779 -0.26 32.78 -5.39
C TYR A 779 0.36 32.74 -6.78
N LEU A 780 0.31 33.84 -7.54
CA LEU A 780 0.90 33.88 -8.88
C LEU A 780 2.04 34.91 -8.93
N MET A 781 3.20 34.47 -9.39
CA MET A 781 4.34 35.32 -9.74
C MET A 781 4.58 35.22 -11.25
N MET A 782 4.44 36.36 -11.93
CA MET A 782 4.64 36.49 -13.37
C MET A 782 6.01 37.11 -13.62
N VAL A 783 6.93 36.34 -14.19
CA VAL A 783 8.27 36.81 -14.53
C VAL A 783 8.22 37.44 -15.91
N LEU A 784 8.30 38.77 -15.96
CA LEU A 784 8.30 39.56 -17.17
C LEU A 784 9.76 39.78 -17.62
N LEU A 785 10.13 39.20 -18.76
CA LEU A 785 11.47 39.31 -19.31
C LEU A 785 11.57 40.52 -20.25
N TYR A 786 12.55 41.38 -19.98
CA TYR A 786 12.81 42.61 -20.72
C TYR A 786 14.11 42.47 -21.53
N ASN A 787 14.09 42.86 -22.80
CA ASN A 787 15.33 43.05 -23.56
C ASN A 787 16.16 44.18 -22.93
N SER A 788 17.48 44.14 -23.09
CA SER A 788 18.47 45.07 -22.51
C SER A 788 18.03 46.53 -22.49
N ASP A 789 17.56 47.01 -23.64
CA ASP A 789 17.26 48.41 -23.94
C ASP A 789 15.78 48.75 -23.83
N SER A 790 14.93 47.77 -23.47
CA SER A 790 13.48 47.96 -23.43
C SER A 790 13.03 48.79 -22.20
N PRO A 791 12.11 49.76 -22.38
CA PRO A 791 11.57 50.56 -21.30
C PRO A 791 10.72 49.70 -20.34
N SER A 792 10.98 49.85 -19.04
CA SER A 792 10.37 49.03 -17.98
C SER A 792 9.63 49.83 -16.90
N LYS A 793 9.34 51.11 -17.19
CA LYS A 793 8.59 52.06 -16.33
C LYS A 793 7.91 53.13 -17.20
N GLY A 794 6.79 53.67 -16.73
CA GLY A 794 6.06 54.77 -17.39
C GLY A 794 5.16 54.33 -18.54
N LYS A 795 4.63 55.29 -19.32
CA LYS A 795 3.66 55.04 -20.40
C LYS A 795 4.21 54.20 -21.58
N GLY A 796 5.53 54.08 -21.70
CA GLY A 796 6.20 53.29 -22.74
C GLY A 796 6.55 51.86 -22.32
N ASP A 797 6.18 51.40 -21.12
CA ASP A 797 6.49 50.05 -20.63
C ASP A 797 5.84 48.97 -21.51
N VAL A 798 6.63 48.06 -22.09
CA VAL A 798 6.15 47.10 -23.09
C VAL A 798 5.08 46.14 -22.53
N TYR A 799 5.09 45.91 -21.21
CA TYR A 799 4.11 45.10 -20.50
C TYR A 799 3.08 45.94 -19.70
N LEU A 800 2.88 47.22 -20.04
CA LEU A 800 1.94 48.11 -19.34
C LEU A 800 0.55 47.49 -19.22
N ASP A 801 0.00 46.94 -20.31
CA ASP A 801 -1.35 46.35 -20.37
C ASP A 801 -1.50 45.15 -19.44
N VAL A 802 -0.45 44.33 -19.34
CA VAL A 802 -0.39 43.18 -18.41
C VAL A 802 -0.35 43.68 -16.97
N LYS A 803 0.44 44.71 -16.67
CA LYS A 803 0.55 45.29 -15.32
C LYS A 803 -0.72 46.01 -14.88
N THR A 804 -1.43 46.72 -15.77
CA THR A 804 -2.71 47.37 -15.46
C THR A 804 -3.81 46.33 -15.23
N TYR A 805 -3.89 45.28 -16.06
CA TYR A 805 -4.85 44.18 -15.88
C TYR A 805 -4.61 43.42 -14.55
N ILE A 806 -3.36 43.11 -14.21
CA ILE A 806 -3.01 42.53 -12.90
C ILE A 806 -3.40 43.46 -11.75
N SER A 807 -3.20 44.77 -11.90
CA SER A 807 -3.55 45.75 -10.86
C SER A 807 -5.07 45.83 -10.63
N MET A 808 -5.85 45.80 -11.71
CA MET A 808 -7.32 45.73 -11.66
C MET A 808 -7.81 44.47 -10.92
N LEU A 809 -7.25 43.31 -11.25
CA LEU A 809 -7.63 42.03 -10.62
C LEU A 809 -7.21 41.96 -9.14
N ASN A 810 -6.05 42.51 -8.78
CA ASN A 810 -5.61 42.60 -7.38
C ASN A 810 -6.53 43.49 -6.53
N GLU A 811 -7.13 44.54 -7.09
CA GLU A 811 -8.17 45.32 -6.39
C GLU A 811 -9.52 44.59 -6.36
N LYS A 812 -9.93 43.90 -7.45
CA LYS A 812 -11.17 43.09 -7.51
C LYS A 812 -11.20 42.00 -6.42
N TYR A 813 -10.11 41.24 -6.25
CA TYR A 813 -10.03 40.09 -5.33
C TYR A 813 -9.28 40.38 -4.02
N LYS A 814 -9.07 41.66 -3.68
CA LYS A 814 -8.27 42.14 -2.53
C LYS A 814 -8.63 41.53 -1.17
N LYS A 815 -9.87 41.03 -1.01
CA LYS A 815 -10.39 40.41 0.21
C LYS A 815 -10.11 38.90 0.33
N ASP A 816 -9.84 38.20 -0.78
CA ASP A 816 -9.83 36.73 -0.84
C ASP A 816 -8.43 36.11 -0.70
N GLN A 817 -7.44 36.90 -0.27
CA GLN A 817 -6.01 36.53 -0.13
C GLN A 817 -5.29 36.07 -1.41
N SER A 818 -5.99 35.76 -2.49
CA SER A 818 -5.44 35.59 -3.84
C SER A 818 -4.78 36.88 -4.30
N LYS A 819 -3.49 36.80 -4.67
CA LYS A 819 -2.71 37.92 -5.19
C LYS A 819 -1.87 37.47 -6.37
N ILE A 820 -1.78 38.33 -7.38
CA ILE A 820 -0.85 38.21 -8.50
C ILE A 820 0.25 39.25 -8.30
N THR A 821 1.49 38.90 -8.58
CA THR A 821 2.65 39.81 -8.58
C THR A 821 3.48 39.62 -9.83
N TRP A 822 4.23 40.64 -10.23
CA TRP A 822 5.20 40.53 -11.30
C TRP A 822 6.63 40.75 -10.79
N LEU A 823 7.57 40.02 -11.37
CA LEU A 823 9.01 40.24 -11.24
C LEU A 823 9.53 40.66 -12.61
N SER A 824 10.19 41.80 -12.71
CA SER A 824 10.81 42.26 -13.97
C SER A 824 12.29 41.91 -13.96
N ILE A 825 12.74 41.15 -14.95
CA ILE A 825 14.13 40.73 -15.13
C ILE A 825 14.63 41.23 -16.49
N ARG A 826 15.84 41.79 -16.55
CA ARG A 826 16.47 42.19 -17.82
C ARG A 826 17.38 41.09 -18.36
N LEU A 827 17.16 40.72 -19.62
CA LEU A 827 18.00 39.79 -20.37
C LEU A 827 19.24 40.52 -20.95
N PRO A 828 20.38 39.83 -21.05
CA PRO A 828 21.53 40.32 -21.82
C PRO A 828 21.26 40.25 -23.33
N VAL A 829 22.01 41.04 -24.11
CA VAL A 829 21.79 41.32 -25.54
C VAL A 829 21.71 40.08 -26.44
N ASN A 830 22.31 38.96 -26.05
CA ASN A 830 22.48 37.75 -26.87
C ASN A 830 21.48 36.62 -26.52
N VAL A 831 20.28 36.94 -26.02
CA VAL A 831 19.22 35.94 -25.73
C VAL A 831 18.13 36.03 -26.80
N THR A 832 18.02 35.01 -27.64
CA THR A 832 16.93 34.88 -28.62
C THR A 832 15.89 33.83 -28.19
N SER A 833 16.31 32.60 -27.86
CA SER A 833 15.40 31.52 -27.44
C SER A 833 15.20 31.42 -25.92
N VAL A 834 14.15 32.05 -25.39
CA VAL A 834 13.80 32.00 -23.94
C VAL A 834 13.39 30.60 -23.47
N ASP A 835 12.61 29.86 -24.27
CA ASP A 835 12.09 28.54 -23.86
C ASP A 835 13.13 27.41 -23.99
N LEU A 836 14.14 27.57 -24.85
CA LEU A 836 15.05 26.48 -25.22
C LEU A 836 16.31 26.44 -24.36
N ASP A 837 16.73 27.55 -23.74
CA ASP A 837 17.91 27.57 -22.88
C ASP A 837 17.56 27.16 -21.42
N PRO A 838 18.04 26.00 -20.94
CA PRO A 838 17.74 25.53 -19.58
C PRO A 838 18.45 26.35 -18.50
N MET A 839 19.59 26.99 -18.82
CA MET A 839 20.28 27.86 -17.87
C MET A 839 19.45 29.11 -17.59
N LEU A 840 18.73 29.66 -18.58
CA LEU A 840 17.82 30.78 -18.34
C LEU A 840 16.69 30.41 -17.37
N LYS A 841 16.09 29.23 -17.51
CA LYS A 841 15.07 28.72 -16.57
C LYS A 841 15.61 28.55 -15.15
N ILE A 842 16.86 28.08 -15.01
CA ILE A 842 17.55 27.99 -13.72
C ILE A 842 17.81 29.39 -13.14
N ALA A 843 18.32 30.33 -13.94
CA ALA A 843 18.59 31.71 -13.53
C ALA A 843 17.33 32.44 -13.02
N VAL A 844 16.22 32.29 -13.74
CA VAL A 844 14.92 32.82 -13.31
C VAL A 844 14.45 32.18 -12.01
N THR A 845 14.66 30.87 -11.86
CA THR A 845 14.26 30.13 -10.64
C THR A 845 15.11 30.56 -9.43
N ASP A 846 16.43 30.73 -9.57
CA ASP A 846 17.32 31.31 -8.54
C ASP A 846 16.81 32.70 -8.08
N LEU A 847 16.44 33.57 -9.03
CA LEU A 847 15.96 34.93 -8.74
C LEU A 847 14.56 34.95 -8.10
N CYS A 848 13.68 34.01 -8.46
CA CYS A 848 12.36 33.87 -7.87
C CYS A 848 12.39 33.22 -6.48
N ALA A 849 13.21 32.19 -6.26
CA ALA A 849 13.33 31.47 -4.99
C ALA A 849 13.64 32.43 -3.82
N LYS A 850 14.47 33.45 -4.06
CA LYS A 850 14.79 34.55 -3.13
C LYS A 850 13.59 35.38 -2.65
N LYS A 851 12.45 35.32 -3.33
CA LYS A 851 11.22 36.07 -2.99
C LYS A 851 10.25 35.27 -2.12
N PHE A 852 10.53 33.99 -1.90
CA PHE A 852 9.69 33.06 -1.15
C PHE A 852 10.39 32.61 0.15
N SER A 853 9.61 32.11 1.10
CA SER A 853 10.16 31.48 2.31
C SER A 853 10.62 30.05 2.02
N SER A 854 11.55 29.51 2.81
CA SER A 854 12.04 28.13 2.63
C SER A 854 10.91 27.09 2.59
N GLU A 855 9.90 27.22 3.44
CA GLU A 855 8.76 26.29 3.50
C GLU A 855 7.69 26.56 2.42
N SER A 856 7.95 27.45 1.46
CA SER A 856 7.03 27.69 0.34
C SER A 856 7.10 26.56 -0.69
N LEU A 857 5.94 25.96 -0.97
CA LEU A 857 5.72 25.10 -2.13
C LEU A 857 5.66 25.97 -3.40
N VAL A 858 6.52 25.69 -4.37
CA VAL A 858 6.61 26.34 -5.67
C VAL A 858 6.17 25.36 -6.76
N LEU A 859 5.48 25.87 -7.78
CA LEU A 859 5.13 25.16 -9.01
C LEU A 859 5.53 26.04 -10.20
N LEU A 860 6.42 25.54 -11.06
CA LEU A 860 6.67 26.14 -12.38
C LEU A 860 5.60 25.68 -13.36
N VAL A 861 5.10 26.60 -14.19
CA VAL A 861 4.05 26.36 -15.20
C VAL A 861 4.37 27.11 -16.49
N GLU A 862 4.16 26.48 -17.64
CA GLU A 862 4.32 27.13 -18.94
C GLU A 862 3.04 27.83 -19.43
N THR A 863 3.17 28.78 -20.37
CA THR A 863 2.01 29.45 -21.01
C THR A 863 1.05 28.46 -21.67
N GLY A 864 -0.20 28.86 -21.88
CA GLY A 864 -1.22 27.97 -22.49
C GLY A 864 -1.71 26.81 -21.62
N THR A 865 -1.18 26.63 -20.40
CA THR A 865 -1.65 25.64 -19.43
C THR A 865 -3.01 26.04 -18.82
N LYS A 866 -4.05 25.21 -18.96
CA LYS A 866 -5.34 25.41 -18.26
C LYS A 866 -5.32 24.81 -16.84
N LEU A 867 -5.14 25.66 -15.83
CA LEU A 867 -5.06 25.23 -14.42
C LEU A 867 -6.43 24.80 -13.85
N LYS A 868 -6.58 23.50 -13.54
CA LYS A 868 -7.74 22.92 -12.82
C LYS A 868 -7.43 22.64 -11.35
N VAL A 869 -8.46 22.59 -10.50
CA VAL A 869 -8.30 22.40 -9.03
C VAL A 869 -7.69 21.03 -8.71
N ASP A 870 -8.07 19.99 -9.43
CA ASP A 870 -7.57 18.62 -9.22
C ASP A 870 -6.05 18.53 -9.43
N TYR A 871 -5.53 19.19 -10.46
CA TYR A 871 -4.08 19.32 -10.71
C TYR A 871 -3.37 19.96 -9.52
N LEU A 872 -3.92 21.07 -9.00
CA LEU A 872 -3.36 21.78 -7.85
C LEU A 872 -3.39 20.90 -6.58
N ASN A 873 -4.43 20.10 -6.37
CA ASN A 873 -4.47 19.15 -5.24
C ASN A 873 -3.43 18.03 -5.41
N ARG A 874 -3.28 17.46 -6.61
CA ARG A 874 -2.25 16.46 -6.91
C ARG A 874 -0.84 17.03 -6.69
N VAL A 875 -0.58 18.28 -7.08
CA VAL A 875 0.68 18.99 -6.79
C VAL A 875 0.94 19.11 -5.28
N ARG A 876 -0.08 19.40 -4.45
CA ARG A 876 0.07 19.47 -2.99
C ARG A 876 0.33 18.11 -2.34
N MET A 877 -0.33 17.05 -2.81
CA MET A 877 -0.20 15.70 -2.25
C MET A 877 1.09 15.00 -2.71
N ASN A 878 1.56 15.30 -3.92
CA ASN A 878 2.75 14.67 -4.51
C ASN A 878 4.07 15.42 -4.25
N THR A 879 4.05 16.62 -3.66
CA THR A 879 5.27 17.38 -3.33
C THR A 879 5.48 17.42 -1.82
N ILE A 880 6.61 16.88 -1.35
CA ILE A 880 6.82 16.53 0.06
C ILE A 880 8.20 17.01 0.51
N THR A 881 8.23 17.98 1.44
CA THR A 881 9.47 18.67 1.86
C THR A 881 10.53 17.68 2.34
N ARG A 882 11.77 17.81 1.85
CA ARG A 882 12.92 16.91 2.10
C ARG A 882 12.75 15.43 1.69
N TYR A 883 11.67 15.07 1.00
CA TYR A 883 11.41 13.67 0.62
C TYR A 883 11.17 13.51 -0.88
N GLN A 884 10.25 14.29 -1.47
CA GLN A 884 9.78 14.08 -2.83
C GLN A 884 9.47 15.40 -3.56
N ILE A 885 9.92 15.49 -4.81
CA ILE A 885 9.46 16.51 -5.78
C ILE A 885 8.50 15.89 -6.79
N PHE A 886 7.69 16.71 -7.45
CA PHE A 886 6.71 16.24 -8.44
C PHE A 886 6.94 16.88 -9.80
N SER A 887 7.11 16.06 -10.84
CA SER A 887 7.17 16.49 -12.24
C SER A 887 6.04 15.82 -13.03
N PRO A 888 4.90 16.50 -13.23
CA PRO A 888 3.79 15.96 -14.00
C PRO A 888 4.12 15.90 -15.51
N ILE A 889 3.71 14.81 -16.16
CA ILE A 889 3.78 14.64 -17.62
C ILE A 889 2.48 15.21 -18.20
N PRO A 890 2.54 16.30 -19.00
CA PRO A 890 1.37 16.97 -19.54
C PRO A 890 0.78 16.25 -20.75
N PHE A 891 -0.51 16.44 -21.00
CA PHE A 891 -1.12 16.22 -22.31
C PHE A 891 -0.94 17.47 -23.18
N ILE A 892 -0.31 17.32 -24.34
CA ILE A 892 -0.07 18.41 -25.31
C ILE A 892 -0.96 18.17 -26.53
N GLU A 893 -1.73 19.20 -26.90
CA GLU A 893 -2.57 19.23 -28.09
C GLU A 893 -1.72 19.27 -29.38
N TYR A 894 -2.18 18.61 -30.43
CA TYR A 894 -1.55 18.68 -31.77
C TYR A 894 -1.93 19.99 -32.51
N HIS A 895 -1.27 20.26 -33.64
CA HIS A 895 -1.51 21.46 -34.44
C HIS A 895 -3.01 21.62 -34.78
N PRO A 896 -3.64 22.79 -34.50
CA PRO A 896 -5.09 22.97 -34.61
C PRO A 896 -5.63 22.60 -35.99
N ASP A 897 -5.00 23.10 -37.06
CA ASP A 897 -5.38 22.87 -38.45
C ASP A 897 -5.35 21.38 -38.87
N ILE A 898 -4.59 20.54 -38.16
CA ILE A 898 -4.46 19.09 -38.43
C ILE A 898 -5.50 18.27 -37.66
N ILE A 899 -5.97 18.78 -36.51
CA ILE A 899 -6.97 18.09 -35.69
C ILE A 899 -8.41 18.55 -35.96
N TYR A 900 -8.62 19.80 -36.38
CA TYR A 900 -9.93 20.37 -36.73
C TYR A 900 -10.18 20.43 -38.25
N ALA A 901 -9.38 19.75 -39.06
CA ALA A 901 -9.50 19.75 -40.53
C ALA A 901 -10.90 19.37 -41.05
N ASP A 902 -11.63 18.53 -40.31
CA ASP A 902 -13.00 18.09 -40.62
C ASP A 902 -14.07 18.78 -39.72
N GLU A 903 -13.69 19.71 -38.82
CA GLU A 903 -14.56 20.32 -37.79
C GLU A 903 -14.57 21.86 -37.86
N ALA A 904 -15.74 22.46 -38.17
CA ALA A 904 -15.87 23.90 -38.42
C ALA A 904 -15.80 24.82 -37.16
N ALA A 905 -15.48 24.29 -35.98
CA ALA A 905 -15.40 25.05 -34.73
C ALA A 905 -14.31 24.50 -33.81
N THR A 906 -13.45 25.38 -33.28
CA THR A 906 -12.42 25.01 -32.31
C THR A 906 -13.04 24.78 -30.93
N HIS A 907 -12.93 23.55 -30.40
CA HIS A 907 -13.45 23.21 -29.09
C HIS A 907 -12.57 23.75 -27.95
N ASP A 908 -13.19 24.38 -26.94
CA ASP A 908 -12.45 25.07 -25.87
C ASP A 908 -11.96 24.14 -24.74
N GLU A 909 -12.56 22.96 -24.59
CA GLU A 909 -11.99 21.84 -23.82
C GLU A 909 -11.77 20.64 -24.76
N VAL A 910 -10.50 20.36 -25.07
CA VAL A 910 -10.09 19.18 -25.85
C VAL A 910 -10.08 17.95 -24.96
N ASP A 911 -10.74 16.87 -25.37
CA ASP A 911 -10.73 15.61 -24.61
C ASP A 911 -9.44 14.80 -24.80
N VAL A 912 -9.09 14.00 -23.79
CA VAL A 912 -7.85 13.20 -23.77
C VAL A 912 -7.99 12.03 -24.75
N ASN A 913 -7.63 12.27 -26.01
CA ASN A 913 -7.73 11.32 -27.10
C ASN A 913 -6.47 11.35 -27.97
N SER A 914 -6.01 10.18 -28.40
CA SER A 914 -4.88 9.97 -29.32
C SER A 914 -4.98 10.74 -30.64
N ASN A 915 -6.19 11.17 -31.05
CA ASN A 915 -6.40 11.99 -32.25
C ASN A 915 -6.16 13.49 -32.04
N TYR A 916 -6.36 14.01 -30.82
CA TYR A 916 -6.24 15.44 -30.53
C TYR A 916 -4.89 15.84 -29.92
N GLY A 917 -4.14 14.89 -29.36
CA GLY A 917 -2.86 15.15 -28.72
C GLY A 917 -2.21 13.89 -28.15
N LYS A 918 -1.18 14.09 -27.32
CA LYS A 918 -0.50 13.00 -26.59
C LYS A 918 0.11 13.49 -25.28
N TYR A 919 0.43 12.54 -24.39
CA TYR A 919 1.28 12.82 -23.24
C TYR A 919 2.74 12.99 -23.69
N ASP A 920 3.40 14.07 -23.25
CA ASP A 920 4.78 14.36 -23.65
C ASP A 920 5.79 14.02 -22.55
N GLU A 921 6.29 12.78 -22.61
CA GLU A 921 7.37 12.28 -21.76
C GLU A 921 8.70 13.04 -21.91
N GLN A 922 8.83 13.99 -22.84
CA GLN A 922 10.01 14.85 -22.97
C GLN A 922 9.79 16.29 -22.47
N ASN A 923 8.58 16.63 -22.01
CA ASN A 923 8.33 17.92 -21.35
C ASN A 923 8.74 17.86 -19.86
N TYR A 924 9.55 18.85 -19.44
CA TYR A 924 10.03 19.04 -18.07
C TYR A 924 9.78 20.49 -17.55
N ASN A 925 8.94 21.27 -18.24
CA ASN A 925 8.66 22.66 -17.88
C ASN A 925 7.80 22.77 -16.61
N ASN A 926 6.91 21.79 -16.41
CA ASN A 926 6.04 21.70 -15.24
C ASN A 926 6.74 20.88 -14.14
N ILE A 927 7.03 21.53 -13.01
CA ILE A 927 7.74 20.91 -11.88
C ILE A 927 7.41 21.63 -10.57
N ALA A 928 7.20 20.86 -9.49
CA ALA A 928 6.88 21.34 -8.16
C ALA A 928 7.88 20.86 -7.10
N PHE A 929 8.27 21.78 -6.22
CA PHE A 929 9.28 21.57 -5.17
C PHE A 929 9.12 22.58 -4.03
N TYR A 930 9.75 22.34 -2.87
CA TYR A 930 9.88 23.34 -1.82
C TYR A 930 11.17 24.15 -1.99
N VAL A 931 11.11 25.45 -1.71
CA VAL A 931 12.27 26.38 -1.83
C VAL A 931 13.45 25.93 -0.96
N LYS A 932 13.19 25.38 0.22
CA LYS A 932 14.16 24.73 1.12
C LYS A 932 15.01 23.67 0.41
N ASP A 933 14.36 22.82 -0.38
CA ASP A 933 14.96 21.65 -1.01
C ASP A 933 15.71 22.07 -2.29
N TYR A 934 15.14 23.00 -3.06
CA TYR A 934 15.82 23.66 -4.17
C TYR A 934 17.13 24.34 -3.73
N ASN A 935 17.09 25.10 -2.63
CA ASN A 935 18.26 25.78 -2.11
C ASN A 935 19.36 24.79 -1.65
N ALA A 936 18.99 23.65 -1.03
CA ALA A 936 19.94 22.61 -0.64
C ALA A 936 20.61 21.94 -1.86
N MET A 937 19.84 21.67 -2.92
CA MET A 937 20.37 21.19 -4.21
C MET A 937 21.28 22.24 -4.86
N ARG A 938 20.88 23.52 -4.92
CA ARG A 938 21.70 24.60 -5.51
C ARG A 938 23.00 24.84 -4.76
N GLN A 939 23.01 24.75 -3.42
CA GLN A 939 24.24 24.83 -2.61
C GLN A 939 25.25 23.74 -2.97
N THR A 940 24.78 22.50 -3.19
CA THR A 940 25.62 21.38 -3.64
C THR A 940 26.21 21.60 -5.04
N LEU A 941 25.56 22.44 -5.86
CA LEU A 941 25.93 22.74 -7.24
C LEU A 941 26.67 24.07 -7.46
N GLU A 942 26.79 24.95 -6.46
CA GLU A 942 27.32 26.32 -6.65
C GLU A 942 28.76 26.34 -7.21
N ALA A 943 29.55 25.28 -6.97
CA ALA A 943 30.90 25.10 -7.52
C ALA A 943 30.95 24.80 -9.03
N ASN A 944 29.89 24.22 -9.60
CA ASN A 944 29.81 23.83 -11.02
C ASN A 944 28.90 24.77 -11.83
N ILE A 945 27.79 25.20 -11.22
CA ILE A 945 26.74 26.02 -11.83
C ILE A 945 26.48 27.17 -10.84
N PRO A 946 27.09 28.36 -11.03
CA PRO A 946 27.05 29.44 -10.06
C PRO A 946 25.61 29.90 -9.76
N LEU A 947 25.38 30.42 -8.56
CA LEU A 947 24.07 30.93 -8.15
C LEU A 947 23.83 32.33 -8.74
N VAL A 948 22.75 32.51 -9.51
CA VAL A 948 22.38 33.81 -10.08
C VAL A 948 21.84 34.70 -8.95
N ARG A 949 22.57 35.79 -8.64
CA ARG A 949 22.22 36.65 -7.52
C ARG A 949 21.45 37.91 -7.95
N SER A 950 21.63 38.34 -9.20
CA SER A 950 21.05 39.50 -9.86
C SER A 950 20.94 39.28 -11.37
N ASP A 951 20.16 40.11 -12.07
CA ASP A 951 19.99 40.10 -13.54
C ASP A 951 21.34 40.09 -14.30
N LYS A 952 22.37 40.74 -13.75
CA LYS A 952 23.71 40.81 -14.37
C LYS A 952 24.41 39.44 -14.42
N ASP A 953 24.09 38.54 -13.50
CA ASP A 953 24.72 37.22 -13.39
C ASP A 953 24.13 36.21 -14.40
N ILE A 954 22.99 36.54 -15.04
CA ILE A 954 22.40 35.73 -16.11
C ILE A 954 23.40 35.60 -17.28
N ALA A 955 24.16 36.67 -17.58
CA ALA A 955 25.14 36.70 -18.67
C ALA A 955 26.40 35.83 -18.42
N THR A 956 26.66 35.41 -17.17
CA THR A 956 27.73 34.44 -16.87
C THR A 956 27.19 33.01 -16.92
N LEU A 957 25.97 32.78 -16.43
CA LEU A 957 25.34 31.45 -16.48
C LEU A 957 25.06 30.99 -17.91
N LEU A 958 24.57 31.87 -18.79
CA LEU A 958 24.30 31.55 -20.20
C LEU A 958 25.54 31.12 -20.98
N LYS A 959 26.76 31.49 -20.56
CA LYS A 959 27.99 30.97 -21.19
C LYS A 959 28.18 29.47 -20.97
N LEU A 960 27.52 28.90 -19.96
CA LEU A 960 27.59 27.48 -19.64
C LEU A 960 26.60 26.63 -20.43
N SER A 961 25.57 27.17 -21.09
CA SER A 961 24.59 26.34 -21.83
C SER A 961 25.18 25.59 -23.04
N LYS A 962 26.37 26.01 -23.51
CA LYS A 962 27.16 25.30 -24.53
C LYS A 962 27.95 24.08 -24.00
N HIS A 963 28.16 23.97 -22.69
CA HIS A 963 29.07 22.99 -22.08
C HIS A 963 28.51 22.26 -20.85
N SER A 964 27.40 22.73 -20.29
CA SER A 964 26.73 22.09 -19.16
C SER A 964 26.05 20.79 -19.60
N PRO A 965 26.16 19.68 -18.82
CA PRO A 965 25.42 18.46 -19.08
C PRO A 965 23.92 18.58 -18.71
N VAL A 966 23.51 19.63 -17.99
CA VAL A 966 22.15 19.79 -17.46
C VAL A 966 21.21 20.41 -18.50
N THR A 967 20.20 19.63 -18.90
CA THR A 967 19.16 20.02 -19.86
C THR A 967 17.85 20.48 -19.21
N SER A 968 17.64 20.25 -17.91
CA SER A 968 16.42 20.67 -17.20
C SER A 968 16.59 20.75 -15.68
N LEU A 969 15.68 21.47 -15.00
CA LEU A 969 15.57 21.47 -13.54
C LEU A 969 15.27 20.07 -12.98
N PHE A 970 14.48 19.26 -13.70
CA PHE A 970 14.23 17.85 -13.38
C PHE A 970 15.55 17.06 -13.31
N GLU A 971 16.39 17.19 -14.33
CA GLU A 971 17.70 16.51 -14.40
C GLU A 971 18.66 16.97 -13.30
N MET A 972 18.61 18.24 -12.85
CA MET A 972 19.38 18.68 -11.69
C MET A 972 19.05 17.88 -10.43
N TYR A 973 17.76 17.65 -10.15
CA TYR A 973 17.36 16.88 -8.98
C TYR A 973 17.74 15.39 -9.13
N VAL A 974 17.56 14.80 -10.32
CA VAL A 974 17.95 13.40 -10.59
C VAL A 974 19.47 13.18 -10.46
N SER A 975 20.28 14.15 -10.90
CA SER A 975 21.75 14.02 -10.91
C SER A 975 22.44 14.47 -9.61
N PHE A 976 21.81 15.36 -8.82
CA PHE A 976 22.49 16.06 -7.72
C PHE A 976 21.67 16.15 -6.41
N SER A 977 20.59 15.38 -6.25
CA SER A 977 19.87 15.28 -4.97
C SER A 977 19.52 13.83 -4.62
N ASP A 978 19.54 13.50 -3.33
CA ASP A 978 19.11 12.19 -2.81
C ASP A 978 17.57 12.11 -2.59
N MET A 979 16.79 12.95 -3.27
CA MET A 979 15.33 13.03 -3.13
C MET A 979 14.59 12.13 -4.13
N HIS A 980 13.39 11.69 -3.75
CA HIS A 980 12.53 10.97 -4.69
C HIS A 980 11.98 11.94 -5.76
N VAL A 981 12.32 11.69 -7.02
CA VAL A 981 11.83 12.48 -8.16
C VAL A 981 10.61 11.78 -8.75
N PHE A 982 9.42 12.11 -8.22
CA PHE A 982 8.19 11.47 -8.68
C PHE A 982 7.70 12.09 -9.99
N ARG A 983 7.64 11.25 -11.04
CA ARG A 983 7.16 11.63 -12.37
C ARG A 983 5.97 10.76 -12.76
N ALA A 984 4.86 11.38 -13.17
CA ALA A 984 3.61 10.66 -13.47
C ALA A 984 2.76 11.38 -14.52
N ILE A 985 1.93 10.63 -15.23
CA ILE A 985 0.93 11.13 -16.18
C ILE A 985 -0.13 11.94 -15.45
N GLU A 986 -0.38 13.18 -15.89
CA GLU A 986 -1.37 14.07 -15.29
C GLU A 986 -2.50 14.38 -16.29
N PRO A 987 -3.65 13.67 -16.24
CA PRO A 987 -4.74 13.84 -17.21
C PRO A 987 -5.45 15.19 -17.12
N THR A 988 -5.27 15.94 -16.03
CA THR A 988 -5.87 17.27 -15.88
C THR A 988 -4.94 18.42 -16.31
N LEU A 989 -3.67 18.13 -16.61
CA LEU A 989 -2.68 19.07 -17.13
C LEU A 989 -2.70 19.04 -18.67
N LYS A 990 -3.58 19.86 -19.25
CA LYS A 990 -3.70 20.06 -20.70
C LYS A 990 -2.99 21.35 -21.12
N ILE A 991 -2.21 21.27 -22.20
CA ILE A 991 -1.41 22.36 -22.76
C ILE A 991 -1.76 22.49 -24.25
N LYS A 992 -2.15 23.70 -24.67
CA LYS A 992 -2.43 24.00 -26.08
C LYS A 992 -1.18 23.90 -26.96
N TYR A 993 -1.37 23.58 -28.23
CA TYR A 993 -0.32 23.61 -29.25
C TYR A 993 0.37 24.98 -29.33
N LYS A 994 1.66 24.99 -29.70
CA LYS A 994 2.48 26.18 -29.92
C LYS A 994 3.45 25.95 -31.07
N ASP A 995 3.67 26.97 -31.88
CA ASP A 995 4.73 26.95 -32.89
C ASP A 995 6.11 27.04 -32.25
N VAL A 996 6.87 25.96 -32.36
CA VAL A 996 8.24 25.87 -31.82
C VAL A 996 9.22 26.30 -32.91
N ASN A 997 9.73 27.53 -32.85
CA ASN A 997 10.92 27.89 -33.61
C ASN A 997 12.16 27.21 -33.00
N CYS A 998 12.99 26.61 -33.84
CA CYS A 998 14.22 25.93 -33.43
C CYS A 998 15.51 26.62 -33.91
N ASP A 999 15.39 27.61 -34.80
CA ASP A 999 16.55 28.20 -35.48
C ASP A 999 17.46 28.98 -34.51
N ASP A 1000 16.90 29.40 -33.36
CA ASP A 1000 17.56 30.07 -32.25
C ASP A 1000 18.24 29.14 -31.21
N ALA A 1001 18.40 27.85 -31.50
CA ALA A 1001 18.94 26.88 -30.55
C ALA A 1001 20.47 27.05 -30.33
N SER A 1002 20.90 27.16 -29.06
CA SER A 1002 22.29 27.47 -28.69
C SER A 1002 23.30 26.32 -28.81
N ASN A 1003 22.85 25.09 -29.12
CA ASN A 1003 23.62 23.84 -29.12
C ASN A 1003 22.93 22.79 -30.00
N ASP A 1004 23.68 22.06 -30.84
CA ASP A 1004 23.23 20.92 -31.67
C ASP A 1004 22.27 19.95 -30.97
N ASN A 1005 22.51 19.63 -29.70
CA ASN A 1005 21.68 18.69 -28.95
C ASN A 1005 20.32 19.31 -28.58
N ILE A 1006 20.32 20.61 -28.24
CA ILE A 1006 19.09 21.38 -27.99
C ILE A 1006 18.32 21.53 -29.31
N TYR A 1007 19.00 21.81 -30.43
CA TYR A 1007 18.41 21.88 -31.76
C TYR A 1007 17.73 20.57 -32.19
N LYS A 1008 18.43 19.43 -32.04
CA LYS A 1008 17.89 18.09 -32.34
C LYS A 1008 16.68 17.75 -31.46
N ASN A 1009 16.71 18.09 -30.17
CA ASN A 1009 15.58 17.91 -29.27
C ASN A 1009 14.40 18.85 -29.63
N CYS A 1010 14.67 20.10 -30.01
CA CYS A 1010 13.66 21.05 -30.47
C CYS A 1010 12.95 20.56 -31.73
N LEU A 1011 13.71 20.15 -32.76
CA LEU A 1011 13.14 19.54 -33.98
C LEU A 1011 12.32 18.29 -33.67
N LYS A 1012 12.79 17.45 -32.73
CA LYS A 1012 12.05 16.27 -32.30
C LYS A 1012 10.72 16.65 -31.64
N LEU A 1013 10.70 17.66 -30.76
CA LEU A 1013 9.48 18.19 -30.13
C LEU A 1013 8.52 18.77 -31.17
N ARG A 1014 8.99 19.70 -32.01
CA ARG A 1014 8.19 20.33 -33.08
C ARG A 1014 7.49 19.27 -33.96
N ASN A 1015 8.26 18.32 -34.48
CA ASN A 1015 7.73 17.24 -35.32
C ASN A 1015 6.80 16.28 -34.52
N ASN A 1016 7.03 16.12 -33.22
CA ASN A 1016 6.19 15.32 -32.32
C ASN A 1016 4.83 15.94 -32.02
N HIS A 1017 4.68 17.26 -32.16
CA HIS A 1017 3.46 18.01 -31.83
C HIS A 1017 2.59 18.33 -33.06
N LEU A 1018 2.99 17.96 -34.28
CA LEU A 1018 2.20 18.24 -35.48
C LEU A 1018 0.87 17.46 -35.52
N GLY A 1019 0.90 16.14 -35.32
CA GLY A 1019 -0.29 15.31 -35.45
C GLY A 1019 -0.02 13.81 -35.30
N LYS A 1020 -1.10 13.01 -35.27
CA LYS A 1020 -1.02 11.54 -35.27
C LYS A 1020 -0.49 11.04 -36.61
N ARG A 1021 0.30 9.95 -36.59
CA ARG A 1021 0.87 9.32 -37.81
C ARG A 1021 -0.17 9.07 -38.91
N SER A 1022 -1.42 8.77 -38.57
CA SER A 1022 -2.51 8.58 -39.55
C SER A 1022 -3.05 9.88 -40.15
N GLN A 1023 -3.13 10.97 -39.37
CA GLN A 1023 -3.50 12.31 -39.87
C GLN A 1023 -2.41 12.84 -40.82
N LEU A 1024 -1.14 12.73 -40.41
CA LEU A 1024 -0.01 13.15 -41.22
C LEU A 1024 0.11 12.32 -42.52
N ALA A 1025 -0.19 11.01 -42.47
CA ALA A 1025 -0.25 10.17 -43.66
C ALA A 1025 -1.40 10.56 -44.61
N ARG A 1026 -2.59 10.88 -44.09
CA ARG A 1026 -3.70 11.43 -44.88
C ARG A 1026 -3.28 12.72 -45.59
N LEU A 1027 -2.74 13.70 -44.86
CA LEU A 1027 -2.30 14.98 -45.43
C LEU A 1027 -1.24 14.82 -46.54
N ILE A 1028 -0.33 13.85 -46.43
CA ILE A 1028 0.66 13.56 -47.48
C ILE A 1028 -0.01 12.97 -48.73
N LEU A 1029 -0.99 12.06 -48.57
CA LEU A 1029 -1.74 11.48 -49.68
C LEU A 1029 -2.68 12.51 -50.34
N ASP A 1030 -3.37 13.32 -49.53
CA ASP A 1030 -4.23 14.41 -49.99
C ASP A 1030 -3.39 15.43 -50.81
N TYR A 1031 -2.22 15.83 -50.31
CA TYR A 1031 -1.28 16.69 -51.04
C TYR A 1031 -0.78 16.06 -52.35
N GLN A 1032 -0.44 14.76 -52.36
CA GLN A 1032 -0.07 14.06 -53.58
C GLN A 1032 -1.21 14.05 -54.61
N SER A 1033 -2.46 13.84 -54.17
CA SER A 1033 -3.64 13.89 -55.04
C SER A 1033 -3.97 15.29 -55.57
N TYR A 1034 -3.47 16.35 -54.93
CA TYR A 1034 -3.56 17.73 -55.40
C TYR A 1034 -2.44 18.11 -56.40
N GLN A 1035 -1.42 17.26 -56.57
CA GLN A 1035 -0.34 17.45 -57.54
C GLN A 1035 -0.50 16.63 -58.83
N THR A 1036 -1.51 15.74 -58.89
CA THR A 1036 -1.84 14.86 -60.03
C THR A 1036 -3.10 15.31 -60.76
#